data_AF-A0A7X3XLQ2-F1
#
_entry.id   AF-A0A7X3XLQ2-F1
#
_cell.length_a   1.000
_cell.length_b   1.000
_cell.length_c   1.000
_cell.angle_alpha   90.00
_cell.angle_beta   90.00
_cell.angle_gamma   90.00
#
_symmetry.space_group_name_H-M   'P 1'
#
loop_
_entity.id
_entity.type
_entity.pdbx_description
1 polymer ?
#
loop_
_entity_poly.entity_id
_entity_poly.type
_entity_poly.pdbx_seq_one_letter_code
_entity_poly.pdbx_strand_id
1 'polypeptide(L)'
;MTKERIRILVDTSRDTGWSDGLIRIEPDTIYRTTNNRDYLSEAVLKNYDVLTICSNTPLKYTDAELQLIREFVENGGGLLLTSSTSRFERDVREPISELGVNQIASLFGARFLSLPEGQGEMDIDANPLRGRTKKNLHLTNHEITGGLEIDDLGLTYCGILDIPAESSVFLENSETKEPVGAFLDFGLGRVLLINTQLFQYENHPVSGRFIDWLGINRLSSATDTEMIPDEIPVEEQIREDEKIRIFYTQFVEDRVDTCMAFVKKLAKEMFSKFPEGEKIKWEIDLMPSCVHKYSFSWEDSVMTIGACVSTPRLAYSLGVEASRLLADKTPFGKATEILFDGEGFPFFFGIWAMKLLEFKPEAAEMLNATDRQFRENAQAEEPIDIARVYEQRYRKPIWILKALLEKYGDDLFIRLTEVLSKEHSDTEKNMPDTTFSSVDRLIYYLSRAVGEDLFPWFEEIGTTVHPLPLLPNDSDEFVAEVRGYLNRMIRDTSIDTSDRIDAIESLLEIAGDTEHRISTLVAKLDAADRYERLIAATKLINSCDDRAVKVFEELTVETGDDGLVAMAVLMLVRNGGGGEVVDRLVEIALHQDDRYQLETGYLLEKIVHPTAKRFSQKGLIDETGVPILTMDTKRNQRNKDLYLYPTVEGYRVATCESALHTHHFPHNTHAPGIYVSWVHTNPKYRRKGLSRWAFGASMSHELVRRYSCSSLHTRTDNTAHGMYRSFGFIDGLVGRRFTKALQHEQAKVVEGLVIRPYSHRDEVAMARVLNAFYADQVERRPRRAERRRTSETRLIYLAEKAGELLGYVQVQCYEKDKNASITEFCLKSQSSESSTHPEGFLEEVGTALLCVLHNELVKRKYKQISWVPEGEVEKNYVRKLFHNFGYTSGDEDWVWMFKIVNLPMLLGELSPLLSKRLNESNDYKGWQGTIGIKGSKHWARLIIKDGEIRVSAEGSEGVGICLSTDDDTITQFILGGVSLYEAYLQNQLHITPTVNESVIGLLGTLFPSRQR
;
A
#
# COMPACT_ATOMS: atom_id res chain seq x y z
N MET A 1 15.52 -29.32 21.61
CA MET A 1 14.06 -29.45 21.84
C MET A 1 13.44 -28.24 21.17
N THR A 2 12.69 -28.44 20.09
CA THR A 2 11.90 -27.36 19.48
C THR A 2 10.64 -27.20 20.31
N LYS A 3 10.52 -26.05 20.97
CA LYS A 3 9.33 -25.67 21.72
C LYS A 3 8.13 -25.64 20.77
N GLU A 4 6.98 -26.20 21.16
CA GLU A 4 5.79 -26.23 20.30
C GLU A 4 5.26 -24.82 20.00
N ARG A 5 5.43 -23.87 20.93
CA ARG A 5 4.98 -22.48 20.77
C ARG A 5 5.81 -21.49 21.60
N ILE A 6 6.13 -20.33 21.05
CA ILE A 6 6.81 -19.21 21.74
C ILE A 6 5.78 -18.11 22.03
N ARG A 7 5.63 -17.75 23.30
CA ARG A 7 4.72 -16.69 23.78
C ARG A 7 5.50 -15.38 23.95
N ILE A 8 5.05 -14.33 23.27
CA ILE A 8 5.73 -13.05 23.18
C ILE A 8 4.83 -11.95 23.74
N LEU A 9 5.32 -11.21 24.72
CA LEU A 9 4.70 -9.97 25.18
C LEU A 9 5.39 -8.80 24.50
N VAL A 10 4.63 -8.02 23.73
CA VAL A 10 5.11 -6.83 23.05
C VAL A 10 4.64 -5.63 23.82
N ASP A 11 5.54 -4.97 24.54
CA ASP A 11 5.19 -3.79 25.33
C ASP A 11 5.17 -2.54 24.46
N THR A 12 3.98 -1.95 24.33
CA THR A 12 3.74 -0.68 23.63
C THR A 12 3.22 0.41 24.57
N SER A 13 3.16 0.13 25.88
CA SER A 13 2.66 1.06 26.89
C SER A 13 3.39 2.40 26.90
N ARG A 14 4.71 2.40 26.62
CA ARG A 14 5.58 3.60 26.61
C ARG A 14 5.95 4.08 25.21
N ASP A 15 5.72 3.26 24.19
CA ASP A 15 5.85 3.66 22.80
C ASP A 15 4.94 2.82 21.90
N THR A 16 3.88 3.43 21.38
CA THR A 16 2.91 2.76 20.50
C THR A 16 3.34 2.71 19.04
N GLY A 17 4.41 3.41 18.64
CA GLY A 17 4.68 3.72 17.24
C GLY A 17 5.64 2.78 16.51
N TRP A 18 6.35 1.87 17.20
CA TRP A 18 7.53 1.20 16.62
C TRP A 18 7.57 -0.32 16.75
N SER A 19 6.50 -0.95 17.25
CA SER A 19 6.49 -2.38 17.57
C SER A 19 5.60 -3.21 16.63
N ASP A 20 5.00 -2.63 15.59
CA ASP A 20 4.04 -3.30 14.70
C ASP A 20 4.58 -4.62 14.13
N GLY A 21 5.87 -4.64 13.78
CA GLY A 21 6.62 -5.81 13.30
C GLY A 21 6.81 -6.96 14.30
N LEU A 22 6.51 -6.72 15.57
CA LEU A 22 6.57 -7.69 16.66
C LEU A 22 5.19 -7.99 17.23
N ILE A 23 4.27 -7.03 17.18
CA ILE A 23 2.89 -7.23 17.62
C ILE A 23 2.31 -8.41 16.85
N ARG A 24 2.57 -8.54 15.55
CA ARG A 24 2.07 -9.64 14.72
C ARG A 24 3.21 -10.39 14.03
N ILE A 25 3.68 -11.46 14.66
CA ILE A 25 4.65 -12.41 14.09
C ILE A 25 3.92 -13.71 13.73
N GLU A 26 4.07 -14.12 12.49
CA GLU A 26 3.50 -15.34 11.91
C GLU A 26 4.57 -16.43 11.71
N PRO A 27 4.17 -17.73 11.68
CA PRO A 27 2.80 -18.24 11.80
C PRO A 27 2.30 -18.33 13.26
N ASP A 28 1.00 -18.13 13.49
CA ASP A 28 0.43 -18.14 14.86
C ASP A 28 0.50 -19.51 15.57
N THR A 29 0.74 -20.56 14.78
CA THR A 29 0.99 -21.92 15.30
C THR A 29 2.29 -22.00 16.08
N ILE A 30 3.29 -21.20 15.70
CA ILE A 30 4.60 -21.14 16.36
C ILE A 30 4.65 -19.95 17.33
N TYR A 31 4.13 -18.79 16.94
CA TYR A 31 4.24 -17.56 17.71
C TYR A 31 2.90 -17.13 18.29
N ARG A 32 2.83 -16.85 19.60
CA ARG A 32 1.67 -16.23 20.25
C ARG A 32 2.07 -14.88 20.80
N THR A 33 1.61 -13.81 20.16
CA THR A 33 1.95 -12.43 20.52
C THR A 33 0.79 -11.76 21.24
N THR A 34 1.11 -11.00 22.29
CA THR A 34 0.18 -10.12 23.00
C THR A 34 0.71 -8.70 22.96
N ASN A 35 -0.11 -7.75 22.50
CA ASN A 35 0.21 -6.34 22.59
C ASN A 35 -0.16 -5.79 23.98
N ASN A 36 0.83 -5.37 24.78
CA ASN A 36 0.59 -4.79 26.09
C ASN A 36 0.58 -3.27 26.03
N ARG A 37 -0.53 -2.66 26.43
CA ARG A 37 -0.68 -1.20 26.53
C ARG A 37 -0.65 -0.66 27.96
N ASP A 38 -0.65 -1.53 28.96
CA ASP A 38 -0.72 -1.15 30.39
C ASP A 38 0.63 -1.40 31.11
N TYR A 39 0.71 -1.10 32.41
CA TYR A 39 1.88 -1.38 33.25
C TYR A 39 2.25 -2.87 33.25
N LEU A 40 3.56 -3.16 33.29
CA LEU A 40 4.03 -4.54 33.42
C LEU A 40 3.76 -5.05 34.84
N SER A 41 3.27 -6.28 34.93
CA SER A 41 3.02 -6.95 36.21
C SER A 41 3.50 -8.39 36.19
N GLU A 42 3.82 -8.94 37.36
CA GLU A 42 4.22 -10.33 37.54
C GLU A 42 3.18 -11.31 36.97
N ALA A 43 1.89 -11.02 37.20
CA ALA A 43 0.77 -11.82 36.74
C ALA A 43 0.72 -11.96 35.22
N VAL A 44 1.21 -10.94 34.49
CA VAL A 44 1.32 -10.95 33.04
C VAL A 44 2.59 -11.68 32.62
N LEU A 45 3.77 -11.24 33.08
CA LEU A 45 5.08 -11.72 32.60
C LEU A 45 5.30 -13.23 32.80
N LYS A 46 4.71 -13.84 33.83
CA LYS A 46 4.84 -15.29 34.07
C LYS A 46 4.32 -16.17 32.91
N ASN A 47 3.43 -15.63 32.07
CA ASN A 47 2.80 -16.35 30.96
C ASN A 47 3.58 -16.26 29.65
N TYR A 48 4.71 -15.54 29.62
CA TYR A 48 5.45 -15.27 28.40
C TYR A 48 6.89 -15.79 28.48
N ASP A 49 7.45 -16.02 27.29
CA ASP A 49 8.80 -16.51 27.08
C ASP A 49 9.75 -15.39 26.65
N VAL A 50 9.22 -14.45 25.85
CA VAL A 50 9.93 -13.30 25.33
C VAL A 50 9.18 -12.02 25.66
N LEU A 51 9.91 -11.00 26.12
CA LEU A 51 9.44 -9.62 26.27
C LEU A 51 10.15 -8.76 25.23
N THR A 52 9.40 -7.95 24.47
CA THR A 52 9.97 -7.01 23.51
C THR A 52 9.59 -5.58 23.88
N ILE A 53 10.58 -4.69 23.88
CA ILE A 53 10.41 -3.26 24.16
C ILE A 53 11.13 -2.47 23.06
N CYS A 54 10.36 -1.79 22.22
CA CYS A 54 10.87 -0.94 21.14
C CYS A 54 10.40 0.48 21.39
N SER A 55 11.28 1.34 21.94
CA SER A 55 10.86 2.67 22.36
C SER A 55 11.91 3.75 22.06
N ASN A 56 11.40 4.89 21.61
CA ASN A 56 12.14 6.12 21.33
C ASN A 56 11.64 7.28 22.20
N THR A 57 11.03 6.99 23.36
CA THR A 57 10.41 7.99 24.24
C THR A 57 11.23 8.23 25.51
N PRO A 58 11.05 9.37 26.20
CA PRO A 58 11.65 9.61 27.51
C PRO A 58 10.86 8.99 28.66
N LEU A 59 9.76 8.28 28.38
CA LEU A 59 8.91 7.69 29.40
C LEU A 59 9.66 6.60 30.16
N LYS A 60 9.62 6.70 31.49
CA LYS A 60 10.35 5.82 32.40
C LYS A 60 9.49 4.63 32.84
N TYR A 61 10.16 3.55 33.21
CA TYR A 61 9.54 2.42 33.90
C TYR A 61 9.66 2.62 35.40
N THR A 62 8.67 2.16 36.16
CA THR A 62 8.72 2.23 37.63
C THR A 62 9.78 1.27 38.18
N ASP A 63 10.31 1.53 39.37
CA ASP A 63 11.28 0.63 40.03
C ASP A 63 10.75 -0.80 40.15
N ALA A 64 9.44 -0.96 40.37
CA ALA A 64 8.77 -2.26 40.41
C ALA A 64 8.81 -2.97 39.06
N GLU A 65 8.53 -2.27 37.96
CA GLU A 65 8.62 -2.84 36.61
C GLU A 65 10.06 -3.18 36.22
N LEU A 66 11.02 -2.32 36.57
CA LEU A 66 12.45 -2.59 36.33
C LEU A 66 12.90 -3.86 37.06
N GLN A 67 12.47 -4.05 38.31
CA GLN A 67 12.74 -5.26 39.07
C GLN A 67 12.08 -6.49 38.42
N LEU A 68 10.84 -6.39 37.97
CA LEU A 68 10.14 -7.48 37.26
C LEU A 68 10.82 -7.86 35.94
N ILE A 69 11.27 -6.88 35.15
CA ILE A 69 12.01 -7.13 33.90
C ILE A 69 13.33 -7.84 34.20
N ARG A 70 14.06 -7.39 35.21
CA ARG A 70 15.31 -8.02 35.65
C ARG A 70 15.07 -9.48 36.06
N GLU A 71 14.11 -9.72 36.94
CA GLU A 71 13.77 -11.07 37.42
C GLU A 71 13.28 -11.96 36.28
N PHE A 72 12.53 -11.42 35.33
CA PHE A 72 12.07 -12.17 34.15
C PHE A 72 13.25 -12.73 33.34
N VAL A 73 14.26 -11.91 33.07
CA VAL A 73 15.49 -12.33 32.37
C VAL A 73 16.34 -13.26 33.22
N GLU A 74 16.57 -12.93 34.50
CA GLU A 74 17.34 -13.80 35.42
C GLU A 74 16.77 -15.23 35.46
N ASN A 75 15.43 -15.36 35.39
CA ASN A 75 14.68 -16.62 35.38
C ASN A 75 14.48 -17.22 33.97
N GLY A 76 15.36 -16.92 33.01
CA GLY A 76 15.39 -17.58 31.71
C GLY A 76 14.66 -16.86 30.58
N GLY A 77 13.98 -15.75 30.86
CA GLY A 77 13.25 -14.98 29.85
C GLY A 77 14.16 -14.34 28.80
N GLY A 78 13.65 -14.24 27.57
CA GLY A 78 14.31 -13.50 26.50
C GLY A 78 13.83 -12.05 26.44
N LEU A 79 14.75 -11.08 26.37
CA LEU A 79 14.44 -9.65 26.25
C LEU A 79 14.98 -9.07 24.94
N LEU A 80 14.10 -8.48 24.13
CA LEU A 80 14.49 -7.66 22.97
C LEU A 80 14.34 -6.18 23.32
N LEU A 81 15.43 -5.42 23.27
CA LEU A 81 15.44 -3.97 23.43
C LEU A 81 15.86 -3.29 22.13
N THR A 82 15.01 -2.42 21.61
CA THR A 82 15.37 -1.58 20.44
C THR A 82 15.07 -0.13 20.69
N SER A 83 15.91 0.73 20.14
CA SER A 83 15.72 2.19 20.15
C SER A 83 16.54 2.83 19.03
N SER A 84 16.14 4.02 18.61
CA SER A 84 16.89 4.89 17.71
C SER A 84 17.25 6.17 18.43
N THR A 85 18.51 6.25 18.84
CA THR A 85 19.05 7.46 19.46
C THR A 85 18.97 8.66 18.52
N SER A 86 19.15 8.43 17.21
CA SER A 86 18.97 9.41 16.14
C SER A 86 17.60 10.11 16.20
N ARG A 87 16.54 9.32 16.36
CA ARG A 87 15.17 9.84 16.34
C ARG A 87 14.79 10.47 17.66
N PHE A 88 15.23 9.88 18.77
CA PHE A 88 15.05 10.46 20.09
C PHE A 88 15.63 11.88 20.14
N GLU A 89 16.87 12.06 19.71
CA GLU A 89 17.53 13.37 19.71
C GLU A 89 16.86 14.38 18.77
N ARG A 90 16.31 13.93 17.63
CA ARG A 90 15.57 14.78 16.69
C ARG A 90 14.23 15.24 17.25
N ASP A 91 13.40 14.31 17.70
CA ASP A 91 11.99 14.55 18.01
C ASP A 91 11.80 15.01 19.46
N VAL A 92 12.52 14.40 20.41
CA VAL A 92 12.43 14.68 21.85
C VAL A 92 13.31 15.87 22.23
N ARG A 93 14.46 16.03 21.58
CA ARG A 93 15.46 17.09 21.84
C ARG A 93 15.97 17.12 23.30
N GLU A 94 16.06 15.96 23.92
CA GLU A 94 16.64 15.77 25.26
C GLU A 94 17.98 14.99 25.19
N PRO A 95 18.83 15.07 26.23
CA PRO A 95 20.05 14.25 26.30
C PRO A 95 19.73 12.76 26.24
N ILE A 96 20.60 11.95 25.61
CA ILE A 96 20.36 10.52 25.44
C ILE A 96 20.26 9.73 26.76
N SER A 97 20.76 10.30 27.86
CA SER A 97 20.55 9.77 29.21
C SER A 97 19.08 9.73 29.61
N GLU A 98 18.24 10.55 28.97
CA GLU A 98 16.80 10.60 29.22
C GLU A 98 15.99 9.58 28.41
N LEU A 99 16.60 8.85 27.47
CA LEU A 99 15.92 7.78 26.75
C LEU A 99 15.39 6.71 27.74
N GLY A 100 14.10 6.42 27.71
CA GLY A 100 13.45 5.50 28.66
C GLY A 100 14.08 4.11 28.68
N VAL A 101 14.36 3.56 27.48
CA VAL A 101 15.00 2.24 27.31
C VAL A 101 16.40 2.17 27.94
N ASN A 102 17.11 3.29 28.12
CA ASN A 102 18.42 3.29 28.79
C ASN A 102 18.33 2.87 30.27
N GLN A 103 17.19 3.07 30.94
CA GLN A 103 17.00 2.55 32.30
C GLN A 103 17.00 1.02 32.32
N ILE A 104 16.36 0.40 31.33
CA ILE A 104 16.27 -1.06 31.22
C ILE A 104 17.63 -1.63 30.78
N ALA A 105 18.26 -1.04 29.76
CA ALA A 105 19.58 -1.47 29.30
C ALA A 105 20.62 -1.45 30.43
N SER A 106 20.56 -0.44 31.31
CA SER A 106 21.47 -0.28 32.45
C SER A 106 21.35 -1.42 33.48
N LEU A 107 20.21 -2.10 33.58
CA LEU A 107 20.06 -3.29 34.44
C LEU A 107 21.03 -4.41 34.05
N PHE A 108 21.44 -4.43 32.78
CA PHE A 108 22.30 -5.44 32.17
C PHE A 108 23.69 -4.89 31.81
N GLY A 109 24.05 -3.71 32.33
CA GLY A 109 25.36 -3.09 32.09
C GLY A 109 25.55 -2.49 30.69
N ALA A 110 24.48 -2.35 29.90
CA ALA A 110 24.51 -1.79 28.56
C ALA A 110 23.89 -0.38 28.49
N ARG A 111 24.27 0.42 27.48
CA ARG A 111 23.69 1.75 27.22
C ARG A 111 23.62 2.06 25.73
N PHE A 112 22.56 2.77 25.33
CA PHE A 112 22.42 3.41 24.03
C PHE A 112 23.08 4.79 24.09
N LEU A 113 24.00 5.07 23.15
CA LEU A 113 24.78 6.30 23.14
C LEU A 113 24.38 7.25 21.99
N SER A 114 24.69 8.52 22.22
CA SER A 114 24.65 9.58 21.21
C SER A 114 25.80 9.42 20.21
N LEU A 115 25.59 9.90 18.98
CA LEU A 115 26.65 10.06 17.98
C LEU A 115 26.93 11.54 17.74
N PRO A 116 28.17 11.94 17.41
CA PRO A 116 28.48 13.29 16.93
C PRO A 116 27.65 13.66 15.68
N GLU A 117 27.51 14.97 15.40
CA GLU A 117 26.80 15.45 14.22
C GLU A 117 27.49 15.07 12.88
N GLY A 118 26.70 14.56 11.90
CA GLY A 118 27.10 14.22 10.51
C GLY A 118 27.46 12.73 10.30
N GLN A 119 27.18 12.02 9.19
CA GLN A 119 26.70 12.29 7.83
C GLN A 119 25.51 11.33 7.50
N GLY A 120 24.26 11.76 7.69
CA GLY A 120 23.06 10.93 7.42
C GLY A 120 22.24 11.47 6.25
N GLU A 121 21.62 10.58 5.46
CA GLU A 121 20.57 10.95 4.50
C GLU A 121 19.32 11.49 5.23
N MET A 122 18.61 12.46 4.66
CA MET A 122 17.43 13.06 5.30
C MET A 122 16.25 12.10 5.39
N ASP A 123 15.44 12.28 6.43
CA ASP A 123 14.08 11.70 6.50
C ASP A 123 13.06 12.60 5.76
N ILE A 124 11.84 12.08 5.58
CA ILE A 124 10.71 12.67 4.85
C ILE A 124 10.33 14.09 5.30
N ASP A 125 10.67 14.48 6.52
CA ASP A 125 10.41 15.82 7.10
C ASP A 125 11.54 16.84 6.86
N ALA A 126 12.49 16.50 5.98
CA ALA A 126 13.69 17.31 5.71
C ALA A 126 14.56 17.63 6.94
N ASN A 127 14.51 16.79 7.98
CA ASN A 127 15.37 16.89 9.16
C ASN A 127 16.58 15.94 9.05
N PRO A 128 17.81 16.41 9.29
CA PRO A 128 18.99 15.55 9.34
C PRO A 128 18.91 14.61 10.55
N LEU A 129 19.01 13.29 10.32
CA LEU A 129 19.14 12.30 11.38
C LEU A 129 20.62 12.01 11.66
N ARG A 130 20.97 11.87 12.95
CA ARG A 130 22.33 11.53 13.41
C ARG A 130 22.52 10.02 13.39
N GLY A 131 23.38 9.44 12.56
CA GLY A 131 23.57 7.99 12.59
C GLY A 131 24.55 7.44 11.57
N ARG A 132 25.08 6.23 11.85
CA ARG A 132 25.84 5.45 10.86
C ARG A 132 24.87 4.92 9.80
N THR A 133 25.28 4.98 8.54
CA THR A 133 24.52 4.40 7.43
C THR A 133 24.87 2.92 7.28
N LYS A 134 23.95 2.12 6.70
CA LYS A 134 24.14 0.68 6.49
C LYS A 134 25.41 0.31 5.69
N LYS A 135 25.89 1.22 4.83
CA LYS A 135 27.12 1.02 4.03
C LYS A 135 28.36 0.84 4.90
N ASN A 136 28.31 1.35 6.14
CA ASN A 136 29.40 1.31 7.10
C ASN A 136 29.16 0.26 8.19
N LEU A 137 28.24 -0.68 7.97
CA LEU A 137 27.89 -1.73 8.93
C LEU A 137 28.12 -3.11 8.31
N HIS A 138 28.45 -4.08 9.15
CA HIS A 138 28.50 -5.48 8.74
C HIS A 138 28.05 -6.40 9.86
N LEU A 139 27.59 -7.58 9.46
CA LEU A 139 27.25 -8.66 10.37
C LEU A 139 28.52 -9.42 10.74
N THR A 140 28.71 -9.70 12.02
CA THR A 140 29.73 -10.64 12.47
C THR A 140 29.22 -12.07 12.29
N ASN A 141 30.13 -13.05 12.29
CA ASN A 141 29.75 -14.45 12.17
C ASN A 141 29.15 -14.95 13.50
N HIS A 142 27.82 -15.07 13.55
CA HIS A 142 27.08 -15.51 14.74
C HIS A 142 25.89 -16.39 14.36
N GLU A 143 25.41 -17.24 15.26
CA GLU A 143 24.25 -18.12 14.97
C GLU A 143 22.98 -17.32 14.62
N ILE A 144 22.77 -16.15 15.23
CA ILE A 144 21.63 -15.28 14.91
C ILE A 144 21.76 -14.61 13.54
N THR A 145 22.97 -14.46 13.01
CA THR A 145 23.24 -13.84 11.70
C THR A 145 23.50 -14.85 10.59
N GLY A 146 23.53 -16.16 10.90
CA GLY A 146 23.86 -17.21 9.93
C GLY A 146 22.97 -17.21 8.68
N GLY A 147 23.51 -16.83 7.52
CA GLY A 147 22.75 -16.72 6.27
C GLY A 147 21.87 -15.47 6.13
N LEU A 148 22.03 -14.48 7.01
CA LEU A 148 21.49 -13.13 6.82
C LEU A 148 22.53 -12.25 6.13
N GLU A 149 22.07 -11.35 5.28
CA GLU A 149 22.85 -10.22 4.75
C GLU A 149 22.52 -8.94 5.53
N ILE A 150 23.36 -7.90 5.41
CA ILE A 150 23.11 -6.61 6.09
C ILE A 150 21.78 -5.99 5.66
N ASP A 151 21.41 -6.18 4.40
CA ASP A 151 20.13 -5.75 3.85
C ASP A 151 18.95 -6.53 4.46
N ASP A 152 19.20 -7.69 5.08
CA ASP A 152 18.12 -8.46 5.68
C ASP A 152 17.57 -7.86 6.96
N LEU A 153 18.35 -7.00 7.61
CA LEU A 153 17.98 -6.37 8.86
C LEU A 153 17.03 -5.16 8.66
N GLY A 154 16.85 -4.60 7.46
CA GLY A 154 15.99 -3.42 7.29
C GLY A 154 16.52 -2.18 8.02
N LEU A 155 17.84 -2.09 8.17
CA LEU A 155 18.51 -1.03 8.92
C LEU A 155 18.28 0.33 8.27
N THR A 156 17.93 1.30 9.10
CA THR A 156 17.88 2.71 8.72
C THR A 156 19.12 3.41 9.28
N TYR A 157 18.93 4.27 10.28
CA TYR A 157 19.99 5.01 10.96
C TYR A 157 20.36 4.25 12.22
N CYS A 158 21.64 3.99 12.37
CA CYS A 158 22.16 3.18 13.47
C CYS A 158 22.96 4.04 14.44
N GLY A 159 22.58 4.01 15.71
CA GLY A 159 23.41 4.51 16.80
C GLY A 159 24.39 3.45 17.30
N ILE A 160 25.16 3.77 18.32
CA ILE A 160 26.13 2.84 18.92
C ILE A 160 25.70 2.42 20.34
N LEU A 161 26.24 1.30 20.79
CA LEU A 161 26.01 0.74 22.11
C LEU A 161 27.31 0.74 22.94
N ASP A 162 27.18 1.07 24.21
CA ASP A 162 28.14 0.71 25.26
C ASP A 162 27.68 -0.62 25.87
N ILE A 163 28.54 -1.62 25.91
CA ILE A 163 28.19 -2.97 26.34
C ILE A 163 29.29 -3.57 27.23
N PRO A 164 28.96 -4.50 28.14
CA PRO A 164 29.95 -5.26 28.91
C PRO A 164 30.92 -6.03 27.99
N ALA A 165 32.18 -6.19 28.43
CA ALA A 165 33.25 -6.76 27.61
C ALA A 165 33.03 -8.24 27.24
N GLU A 166 32.25 -8.96 28.04
CA GLU A 166 31.84 -10.35 27.84
C GLU A 166 30.69 -10.52 26.85
N SER A 167 30.09 -9.41 26.39
CA SER A 167 28.99 -9.44 25.43
C SER A 167 29.47 -9.83 24.04
N SER A 168 28.56 -10.36 23.23
CA SER A 168 28.84 -10.70 21.84
C SER A 168 28.16 -9.73 20.89
N VAL A 169 28.94 -9.20 19.95
CA VAL A 169 28.49 -8.21 18.97
C VAL A 169 28.12 -8.94 17.68
N PHE A 170 26.92 -8.71 17.17
CA PHE A 170 26.46 -9.30 15.91
C PHE A 170 26.31 -8.29 14.78
N LEU A 171 26.28 -6.99 15.12
CA LEU A 171 26.20 -5.89 14.18
C LEU A 171 27.12 -4.76 14.67
N GLU A 172 28.11 -4.40 13.85
CA GLU A 172 29.11 -3.40 14.20
C GLU A 172 29.50 -2.52 13.01
N ASN A 173 30.08 -1.36 13.33
CA ASN A 173 30.67 -0.50 12.32
C ASN A 173 31.90 -1.17 11.66
N SER A 174 31.96 -1.12 10.33
CA SER A 174 33.01 -1.79 9.55
C SER A 174 34.42 -1.25 9.84
N GLU A 175 34.55 0.05 10.11
CA GLU A 175 35.84 0.72 10.32
C GLU A 175 36.25 0.79 11.79
N THR A 176 35.33 1.30 12.63
CA THR A 176 35.62 1.61 14.05
C THR A 176 35.38 0.43 14.98
N LYS A 177 34.68 -0.62 14.53
CA LYS A 177 34.27 -1.77 15.36
C LYS A 177 33.35 -1.40 16.52
N GLU A 178 32.74 -0.21 16.48
CA GLU A 178 31.73 0.22 17.43
C GLU A 178 30.48 -0.68 17.34
N PRO A 179 29.99 -1.24 18.46
CA PRO A 179 28.79 -2.08 18.47
C PRO A 179 27.53 -1.28 18.14
N VAL A 180 26.66 -1.85 17.32
CA VAL A 180 25.32 -1.33 17.00
C VAL A 180 24.23 -2.30 17.45
N GLY A 181 24.51 -3.60 17.33
CA GLY A 181 23.67 -4.68 17.83
C GLY A 181 24.51 -5.70 18.59
N ALA A 182 24.06 -6.04 19.79
CA ALA A 182 24.75 -6.96 20.69
C ALA A 182 23.75 -7.87 21.40
N PHE A 183 24.26 -8.99 21.90
CA PHE A 183 23.51 -9.82 22.84
C PHE A 183 24.34 -10.14 24.08
N LEU A 184 23.62 -10.44 25.15
CA LEU A 184 24.16 -10.72 26.47
C LEU A 184 23.43 -11.93 27.06
N ASP A 185 24.18 -12.74 27.80
CA ASP A 185 23.60 -13.72 28.71
C ASP A 185 23.48 -13.08 30.11
N PHE A 186 22.33 -13.24 30.76
CA PHE A 186 22.11 -12.71 32.11
C PHE A 186 21.26 -13.66 32.95
N GLY A 187 21.83 -14.17 34.04
CA GLY A 187 21.22 -15.28 34.79
C GLY A 187 21.05 -16.50 33.89
N LEU A 188 19.81 -16.99 33.76
CA LEU A 188 19.45 -18.07 32.83
C LEU A 188 18.92 -17.55 31.48
N GLY A 189 18.67 -16.24 31.36
CA GLY A 189 18.03 -15.62 30.19
C GLY A 189 19.01 -14.95 29.25
N ARG A 190 18.43 -14.25 28.26
CA ARG A 190 19.15 -13.62 27.15
C ARG A 190 18.59 -12.23 26.86
N VAL A 191 19.47 -11.29 26.54
CA VAL A 191 19.11 -9.92 26.13
C VAL A 191 19.68 -9.64 24.75
N LEU A 192 18.85 -9.14 23.84
CA LEU A 192 19.24 -8.68 22.50
C LEU A 192 19.00 -7.17 22.43
N LEU A 193 20.05 -6.38 22.17
CA LEU A 193 19.97 -4.92 22.01
C LEU A 193 20.31 -4.51 20.59
N ILE A 194 19.54 -3.57 20.05
CA ILE A 194 19.77 -3.02 18.71
C ILE A 194 19.48 -1.51 18.69
N ASN A 195 20.51 -0.70 18.43
CA ASN A 195 20.39 0.75 18.33
C ASN A 195 19.99 1.20 16.91
N THR A 196 18.79 0.80 16.48
CA THR A 196 18.15 1.31 15.28
C THR A 196 16.65 1.05 15.33
N GLN A 197 15.91 1.66 14.41
CA GLN A 197 14.50 1.36 14.22
C GLN A 197 14.35 0.08 13.42
N LEU A 198 14.11 -1.02 14.12
CA LEU A 198 13.69 -2.28 13.54
C LEU A 198 12.23 -2.53 13.87
N PHE A 199 11.55 -3.31 13.02
CA PHE A 199 10.19 -3.81 13.28
C PHE A 199 9.05 -2.78 13.15
N GLN A 200 9.18 -1.80 12.26
CA GLN A 200 8.09 -0.85 11.95
C GLN A 200 6.94 -1.48 11.16
N TYR A 201 7.20 -2.58 10.45
CA TYR A 201 6.25 -3.25 9.58
C TYR A 201 6.03 -4.68 10.08
N GLU A 202 4.77 -5.10 10.11
CA GLU A 202 4.34 -6.44 10.52
C GLU A 202 5.15 -7.56 9.84
N ASN A 203 5.37 -8.67 10.55
CA ASN A 203 6.12 -9.83 10.04
C ASN A 203 7.51 -9.50 9.46
N HIS A 204 8.25 -8.61 10.11
CA HIS A 204 9.58 -8.24 9.65
C HIS A 204 10.46 -9.52 9.49
N PRO A 205 11.24 -9.66 8.39
CA PRO A 205 11.85 -10.94 8.01
C PRO A 205 12.79 -11.60 9.03
N VAL A 206 13.30 -10.82 10.00
CA VAL A 206 14.19 -11.32 11.06
C VAL A 206 13.50 -11.50 12.41
N SER A 207 12.23 -11.09 12.54
CA SER A 207 11.46 -11.20 13.80
C SER A 207 11.44 -12.65 14.29
N GLY A 208 11.01 -13.60 13.46
CA GLY A 208 10.93 -15.01 13.84
C GLY A 208 12.26 -15.56 14.34
N ARG A 209 13.37 -15.25 13.66
CA ARG A 209 14.70 -15.72 14.06
C ARG A 209 15.16 -15.16 15.41
N PHE A 210 14.98 -13.86 15.64
CA PHE A 210 15.37 -13.25 16.92
C PHE A 210 14.51 -13.79 18.06
N ILE A 211 13.21 -13.95 17.81
CA ILE A 211 12.28 -14.53 18.78
C ILE A 211 12.60 -16.00 19.07
N ASP A 212 12.92 -16.81 18.06
CA ASP A 212 13.34 -18.19 18.24
C ASP A 212 14.56 -18.28 19.14
N TRP A 213 15.57 -17.43 18.90
CA TRP A 213 16.78 -17.40 19.70
C TRP A 213 16.53 -16.96 21.15
N LEU A 214 15.64 -15.98 21.35
CA LEU A 214 15.26 -15.47 22.68
C LEU A 214 14.37 -16.45 23.45
N GLY A 215 13.51 -17.22 22.77
CA GLY A 215 12.47 -18.04 23.38
C GLY A 215 12.89 -19.43 23.87
N ILE A 216 14.18 -19.79 23.77
CA ILE A 216 14.69 -21.15 24.04
C ILE A 216 14.79 -21.48 25.54
N ASN A 217 15.12 -20.51 26.39
CA ASN A 217 15.56 -20.80 27.77
C ASN A 217 14.40 -20.87 28.79
N ARG A 218 13.32 -20.12 28.58
CA ARG A 218 12.17 -20.07 29.49
C ARG A 218 11.10 -21.08 29.12
N LEU A 219 10.41 -21.61 30.12
CA LEU A 219 9.11 -22.27 29.96
C LEU A 219 8.06 -21.40 30.68
N SER A 220 7.20 -20.71 29.93
CA SER A 220 6.05 -19.98 30.47
C SER A 220 5.19 -20.87 31.37
N SER A 221 4.59 -20.30 32.43
CA SER A 221 3.68 -21.03 33.31
C SER A 221 2.30 -21.32 32.70
N ALA A 222 1.95 -20.66 31.58
CA ALA A 222 0.70 -20.86 30.88
C ALA A 222 0.66 -22.23 30.18
N THR A 223 -0.42 -22.98 30.39
CA THR A 223 -0.70 -24.22 29.65
C THR A 223 -1.23 -23.91 28.25
N ASP A 224 -1.16 -24.86 27.32
CA ASP A 224 -1.70 -24.67 25.97
C ASP A 224 -3.23 -24.48 25.92
N THR A 225 -3.90 -24.75 27.04
CA THR A 225 -5.33 -24.53 27.25
C THR A 225 -5.68 -23.13 27.77
N GLU A 226 -4.72 -22.37 28.32
CA GLU A 226 -4.99 -21.00 28.80
C GLU A 226 -5.09 -20.02 27.62
N MET A 227 -6.20 -19.27 27.55
CA MET A 227 -6.37 -18.23 26.53
C MET A 227 -5.50 -17.02 26.84
N ILE A 228 -4.36 -16.93 26.18
CA ILE A 228 -3.52 -15.72 26.15
C ILE A 228 -4.22 -14.67 25.28
N PRO A 229 -4.48 -13.44 25.77
CA PRO A 229 -5.16 -12.40 25.01
C PRO A 229 -4.29 -11.88 23.86
N ASP A 230 -4.91 -11.37 22.79
CA ASP A 230 -4.18 -10.70 21.71
C ASP A 230 -3.70 -9.28 22.13
N GLU A 231 -4.43 -8.64 23.05
CA GLU A 231 -4.16 -7.30 23.57
C GLU A 231 -4.46 -7.23 25.07
N ILE A 232 -3.60 -6.55 25.83
CA ILE A 232 -3.87 -6.09 27.21
C ILE A 232 -4.15 -4.59 27.09
N PRO A 233 -5.43 -4.17 27.17
CA PRO A 233 -5.81 -2.78 26.93
C PRO A 233 -5.44 -1.89 28.12
N VAL A 234 -5.24 -0.61 27.84
CA VAL A 234 -5.16 0.46 28.85
C VAL A 234 -6.45 1.28 28.82
N GLU A 235 -6.87 1.78 29.98
CA GLU A 235 -8.01 2.69 30.07
C GLU A 235 -7.70 3.99 29.33
N GLU A 236 -8.62 4.36 28.43
CA GLU A 236 -8.51 5.58 27.64
C GLU A 236 -9.42 6.64 28.26
N GLN A 237 -8.86 7.84 28.43
CA GLN A 237 -9.56 9.01 28.93
C GLN A 237 -9.86 9.97 27.78
N ILE A 238 -10.89 10.81 27.96
CA ILE A 238 -11.31 11.78 26.96
C ILE A 238 -11.35 13.17 27.60
N ARG A 239 -10.64 14.11 26.99
CA ARG A 239 -10.76 15.54 27.28
C ARG A 239 -11.51 16.20 26.13
N GLU A 240 -12.62 16.87 26.45
CA GLU A 240 -13.49 17.49 25.45
C GLU A 240 -13.71 18.97 25.77
N ASP A 241 -13.63 19.80 24.72
CA ASP A 241 -13.93 21.23 24.78
C ASP A 241 -14.52 21.67 23.43
N GLU A 242 -15.81 22.01 23.43
CA GLU A 242 -16.58 22.36 22.25
C GLU A 242 -16.49 21.31 21.11
N LYS A 243 -15.72 21.60 20.05
CA LYS A 243 -15.54 20.73 18.88
C LYS A 243 -14.22 19.95 18.91
N ILE A 244 -13.44 20.05 19.99
CA ILE A 244 -12.14 19.41 20.15
C ILE A 244 -12.26 18.27 21.16
N ARG A 245 -11.87 17.06 20.74
CA ARG A 245 -11.84 15.85 21.56
C ARG A 245 -10.45 15.25 21.50
N ILE A 246 -9.80 15.15 22.66
CA ILE A 246 -8.49 14.52 22.82
C ILE A 246 -8.67 13.22 23.59
N PHE A 247 -8.34 12.11 22.93
CA PHE A 247 -8.23 10.78 23.52
C PHE A 247 -6.80 10.59 24.01
N TYR A 248 -6.62 10.09 25.23
CA TYR A 248 -5.30 9.90 25.82
C TYR A 248 -5.28 8.78 26.85
N THR A 249 -4.09 8.36 27.24
CA THR A 249 -3.86 7.41 28.34
C THR A 249 -3.15 8.12 29.49
N GLN A 250 -3.15 7.51 30.67
CA GLN A 250 -2.46 8.05 31.85
C GLN A 250 -0.96 8.36 31.63
N PHE A 251 -0.32 7.72 30.65
CA PHE A 251 1.12 7.90 30.36
C PHE A 251 1.46 9.25 29.74
N VAL A 252 0.47 10.00 29.24
CA VAL A 252 0.66 11.29 28.55
C VAL A 252 -0.28 12.39 29.06
N GLU A 253 -0.89 12.18 30.22
CA GLU A 253 -1.87 13.09 30.81
C GLU A 253 -1.29 14.50 31.01
N ASP A 254 -0.01 14.60 31.38
CA ASP A 254 0.73 15.85 31.57
C ASP A 254 0.85 16.69 30.28
N ARG A 255 0.66 16.09 29.10
CA ARG A 255 0.72 16.76 27.79
C ARG A 255 -0.64 17.20 27.27
N VAL A 256 -1.74 16.74 27.86
CA VAL A 256 -3.12 16.99 27.38
C VAL A 256 -3.45 18.47 27.37
N ASP A 257 -3.16 19.19 28.46
CA ASP A 257 -3.47 20.62 28.57
C ASP A 257 -2.67 21.46 27.57
N THR A 258 -1.39 21.12 27.35
CA THR A 258 -0.54 21.78 26.34
C THR A 258 -1.10 21.54 24.94
N CYS A 259 -1.44 20.28 24.61
CA CYS A 259 -2.04 19.92 23.33
C CYS A 259 -3.37 20.67 23.10
N MET A 260 -4.24 20.68 24.10
CA MET A 260 -5.53 21.39 24.06
C MET A 260 -5.34 22.89 23.81
N ALA A 261 -4.39 23.53 24.51
CA ALA A 261 -4.10 24.94 24.30
C ALA A 261 -3.61 25.24 22.87
N PHE A 262 -2.74 24.38 22.33
CA PHE A 262 -2.22 24.52 20.97
C PHE A 262 -3.31 24.35 19.93
N VAL A 263 -4.11 23.29 20.05
CA VAL A 263 -5.21 22.99 19.12
C VAL A 263 -6.24 24.11 19.14
N LYS A 264 -6.59 24.65 20.30
CA LYS A 264 -7.51 25.80 20.38
C LYS A 264 -6.98 27.03 19.64
N LYS A 265 -5.70 27.38 19.84
CA LYS A 265 -5.09 28.53 19.16
C LYS A 265 -5.01 28.30 17.65
N LEU A 266 -4.62 27.10 17.24
CA LEU A 266 -4.53 26.68 15.85
C LEU A 266 -5.91 26.66 15.16
N ALA A 267 -6.90 26.01 15.76
CA ALA A 267 -8.27 25.95 15.26
C ALA A 267 -8.89 27.35 15.13
N LYS A 268 -8.71 28.23 16.12
CA LYS A 268 -9.18 29.62 16.05
C LYS A 268 -8.57 30.39 14.89
N GLU A 269 -7.24 30.31 14.73
CA GLU A 269 -6.55 30.97 13.62
C GLU A 269 -7.00 30.39 12.27
N MET A 270 -7.15 29.07 12.18
CA MET A 270 -7.65 28.41 10.98
C MET A 270 -9.08 28.82 10.64
N PHE A 271 -9.99 28.94 11.62
CA PHE A 271 -11.36 29.43 11.37
C PHE A 271 -11.37 30.85 10.81
N SER A 272 -10.43 31.70 11.25
CA SER A 272 -10.33 33.06 10.72
C SER A 272 -9.91 33.11 9.24
N LYS A 273 -9.19 32.09 8.78
CA LYS A 273 -8.64 31.98 7.41
C LYS A 273 -9.48 31.08 6.51
N PHE A 274 -10.17 30.09 7.08
CA PHE A 274 -10.94 29.06 6.40
C PHE A 274 -12.31 28.91 7.11
N PRO A 275 -13.34 29.70 6.72
CA PRO A 275 -14.63 29.71 7.40
C PRO A 275 -15.32 28.34 7.46
N GLU A 276 -15.13 27.49 6.45
CA GLU A 276 -15.63 26.10 6.43
C GLU A 276 -15.06 25.25 7.57
N GLY A 277 -13.89 25.64 8.09
CA GLY A 277 -13.24 25.04 9.23
C GLY A 277 -14.13 25.01 10.47
N GLU A 278 -15.06 25.96 10.63
CA GLU A 278 -16.00 25.99 11.75
C GLU A 278 -16.82 24.68 11.84
N LYS A 279 -17.03 23.97 10.74
CA LYS A 279 -17.81 22.72 10.73
C LYS A 279 -16.99 21.49 11.11
N ILE A 280 -15.67 21.62 11.25
CA ILE A 280 -14.76 20.50 11.53
C ILE A 280 -14.80 20.16 13.02
N LYS A 281 -15.07 18.89 13.33
CA LYS A 281 -14.78 18.29 14.64
C LYS A 281 -13.32 17.85 14.64
N TRP A 282 -12.58 18.22 15.68
CA TRP A 282 -11.18 17.89 15.86
C TRP A 282 -11.07 16.69 16.78
N GLU A 283 -10.82 15.52 16.21
CA GLU A 283 -10.56 14.30 16.98
C GLU A 283 -9.06 14.00 16.98
N ILE A 284 -8.48 13.94 18.17
CA ILE A 284 -7.02 13.81 18.38
C ILE A 284 -6.75 12.60 19.26
N ASP A 285 -5.92 11.69 18.78
CA ASP A 285 -5.38 10.59 19.55
C ASP A 285 -3.99 10.95 20.05
N LEU A 286 -3.89 11.38 21.30
CA LEU A 286 -2.64 11.76 21.95
C LEU A 286 -2.02 10.52 22.59
N MET A 287 -0.94 9.99 21.99
CA MET A 287 -0.36 8.71 22.37
C MET A 287 1.06 8.83 22.93
N PRO A 288 1.50 7.90 23.80
CA PRO A 288 2.89 7.81 24.25
C PRO A 288 3.77 7.37 23.08
N SER A 289 4.18 8.30 22.22
CA SER A 289 5.07 8.05 21.08
C SER A 289 5.66 9.36 20.56
N CYS A 290 6.59 9.24 19.62
CA CYS A 290 7.14 10.34 18.81
C CYS A 290 6.56 10.38 17.38
N VAL A 291 5.60 9.49 17.07
CA VAL A 291 4.94 9.40 15.77
C VAL A 291 3.80 10.41 15.69
N HIS A 292 3.60 11.00 14.51
CA HIS A 292 2.38 11.70 14.15
C HIS A 292 1.86 11.12 12.82
N LYS A 293 0.54 11.01 12.70
CA LYS A 293 -0.12 10.48 11.52
C LYS A 293 -1.54 11.02 11.42
N TYR A 294 -1.96 11.41 10.22
CA TYR A 294 -3.36 11.59 9.89
C TYR A 294 -3.92 10.28 9.33
N SER A 295 -4.99 9.78 9.94
CA SER A 295 -5.71 8.62 9.40
C SER A 295 -6.80 9.08 8.45
N PHE A 296 -6.55 8.92 7.14
CA PHE A 296 -7.59 9.00 6.11
C PHE A 296 -8.52 7.79 6.27
N SER A 297 -9.58 7.95 7.05
CA SER A 297 -10.76 7.11 6.90
C SER A 297 -11.86 7.98 6.32
N TRP A 298 -12.69 7.40 5.45
CA TRP A 298 -13.68 8.14 4.65
C TRP A 298 -14.69 8.97 5.48
N GLU A 299 -14.69 8.85 6.80
CA GLU A 299 -15.58 9.60 7.71
C GLU A 299 -14.99 9.96 9.09
N ASP A 300 -14.23 9.07 9.74
CA ASP A 300 -13.65 9.31 11.07
C ASP A 300 -12.21 9.77 10.95
N SER A 301 -12.05 11.07 10.75
CA SER A 301 -10.74 11.70 10.62
C SER A 301 -10.14 11.96 11.99
N VAL A 302 -9.20 11.11 12.39
CA VAL A 302 -8.49 11.22 13.66
C VAL A 302 -7.03 11.61 13.39
N MET A 303 -6.58 12.66 14.05
CA MET A 303 -5.18 13.06 14.08
C MET A 303 -4.47 12.30 15.20
N THR A 304 -3.55 11.41 14.85
CA THR A 304 -2.66 10.77 15.82
C THR A 304 -1.47 11.68 16.07
N ILE A 305 -1.26 12.05 17.33
CA ILE A 305 -0.20 12.97 17.76
C ILE A 305 0.62 12.31 18.88
N GLY A 306 1.91 12.16 18.65
CA GLY A 306 2.85 11.69 19.64
C GLY A 306 3.11 12.74 20.71
N ALA A 307 2.86 12.40 21.97
CA ALA A 307 3.05 13.29 23.11
C ALA A 307 4.51 13.40 23.57
N CYS A 308 5.34 12.41 23.24
CA CYS A 308 6.70 12.25 23.77
C CYS A 308 7.75 13.06 23.00
N VAL A 309 7.36 14.19 22.42
CA VAL A 309 8.25 15.08 21.65
C VAL A 309 8.45 16.41 22.38
N SER A 310 9.48 17.17 21.99
CA SER A 310 9.65 18.54 22.51
C SER A 310 8.42 19.42 22.22
N THR A 311 8.15 20.43 23.04
CA THR A 311 7.00 21.34 22.84
C THR A 311 6.97 22.00 21.44
N PRO A 312 8.09 22.51 20.87
CA PRO A 312 8.11 23.03 19.50
C PRO A 312 7.78 21.94 18.46
N ARG A 313 8.24 20.71 18.67
CA ARG A 313 7.95 19.58 17.77
C ARG A 313 6.49 19.16 17.86
N LEU A 314 5.86 19.23 19.03
CA LEU A 314 4.41 19.01 19.20
C LEU A 314 3.61 20.04 18.38
N ALA A 315 4.01 21.32 18.44
CA ALA A 315 3.41 22.38 17.62
C ALA A 315 3.54 22.10 16.11
N TYR A 316 4.73 21.68 15.66
CA TYR A 316 4.96 21.28 14.28
C TYR A 316 4.05 20.12 13.86
N SER A 317 4.05 19.01 14.62
CA SER A 317 3.25 17.82 14.29
C SER A 317 1.75 18.13 14.23
N LEU A 318 1.25 18.97 15.14
CA LEU A 318 -0.13 19.44 15.10
C LEU A 318 -0.43 20.24 13.83
N GLY A 319 0.49 21.11 13.40
CA GLY A 319 0.35 21.87 12.15
C GLY A 319 0.31 20.97 10.91
N VAL A 320 1.19 19.97 10.86
CA VAL A 320 1.24 18.97 9.78
C VAL A 320 -0.08 18.20 9.68
N GLU A 321 -0.58 17.66 10.81
CA GLU A 321 -1.81 16.85 10.75
C GLU A 321 -3.07 17.71 10.60
N ALA A 322 -3.06 18.94 11.12
CA ALA A 322 -4.13 19.91 10.89
C ALA A 322 -4.25 20.30 9.41
N SER A 323 -3.13 20.36 8.67
CA SER A 323 -3.17 20.64 7.22
C SER A 323 -3.86 19.52 6.46
N ARG A 324 -3.63 18.26 6.86
CA ARG A 324 -4.31 17.08 6.28
C ARG A 324 -5.78 17.03 6.66
N LEU A 325 -6.12 17.39 7.90
CA LEU A 325 -7.51 17.52 8.34
C LEU A 325 -8.28 18.58 7.54
N LEU A 326 -7.67 19.74 7.30
CA LEU A 326 -8.26 20.76 6.42
C LEU A 326 -8.42 20.25 5.00
N ALA A 327 -7.39 19.60 4.47
CA ALA A 327 -7.39 19.06 3.12
C ALA A 327 -8.58 18.10 2.92
N ASP A 328 -8.81 17.23 3.89
CA ASP A 328 -9.90 16.26 3.85
C ASP A 328 -11.29 16.91 4.04
N LYS A 329 -11.43 17.85 4.97
CA LYS A 329 -12.76 18.35 5.39
C LYS A 329 -13.23 19.62 4.70
N THR A 330 -12.39 20.26 3.90
CA THR A 330 -12.72 21.54 3.25
C THR A 330 -12.28 21.53 1.78
N PRO A 331 -12.78 22.46 0.94
CA PRO A 331 -12.30 22.61 -0.44
C PRO A 331 -10.78 22.82 -0.56
N PHE A 332 -10.11 23.13 0.55
CA PHE A 332 -8.67 23.29 0.69
C PHE A 332 -7.84 22.08 0.23
N GLY A 333 -8.38 20.86 0.28
CA GLY A 333 -7.66 19.65 -0.16
C GLY A 333 -7.12 19.73 -1.57
N LYS A 334 -7.84 20.43 -2.44
CA LYS A 334 -7.43 20.64 -3.84
C LYS A 334 -6.13 21.41 -3.97
N ALA A 335 -5.90 22.38 -3.08
CA ALA A 335 -4.64 23.12 -3.07
C ALA A 335 -3.47 22.18 -2.71
N THR A 336 -3.71 21.19 -1.83
CA THR A 336 -2.70 20.21 -1.43
C THR A 336 -2.39 19.18 -2.51
N GLU A 337 -3.39 18.82 -3.32
CA GLU A 337 -3.24 17.91 -4.47
C GLU A 337 -2.42 18.55 -5.59
N ILE A 338 -2.56 19.87 -5.79
CA ILE A 338 -1.83 20.62 -6.82
C ILE A 338 -0.39 20.94 -6.38
N LEU A 339 -0.16 21.13 -5.08
CA LEU A 339 1.15 21.49 -4.53
C LEU A 339 2.02 20.25 -4.22
N PHE A 340 2.82 19.83 -5.21
CA PHE A 340 3.98 18.94 -5.06
C PHE A 340 3.75 17.69 -4.18
N ASP A 341 2.77 16.86 -4.55
CA ASP A 341 2.48 15.52 -3.99
C ASP A 341 2.62 15.43 -2.45
N GLY A 342 2.06 16.41 -1.74
CA GLY A 342 1.73 16.29 -0.32
C GLY A 342 2.88 16.35 0.70
N GLU A 343 4.14 16.56 0.32
CA GLU A 343 5.26 16.65 1.30
C GLU A 343 5.68 18.10 1.61
N GLY A 344 5.80 18.96 0.60
CA GLY A 344 6.17 20.37 0.83
C GLY A 344 5.11 21.13 1.60
N PHE A 345 3.84 20.83 1.34
CA PHE A 345 2.72 21.55 1.89
C PHE A 345 2.52 21.36 3.41
N PRO A 346 2.42 20.12 3.95
CA PRO A 346 2.32 19.91 5.40
C PRO A 346 3.54 20.44 6.15
N PHE A 347 4.74 20.39 5.54
CA PHE A 347 5.96 20.96 6.11
C PHE A 347 5.80 22.46 6.45
N PHE A 348 5.36 23.29 5.48
CA PHE A 348 5.15 24.72 5.74
C PHE A 348 4.00 25.00 6.71
N PHE A 349 2.98 24.14 6.75
CA PHE A 349 1.93 24.21 7.76
C PHE A 349 2.44 23.92 9.18
N GLY A 350 3.35 22.95 9.33
CA GLY A 350 4.07 22.71 10.57
C GLY A 350 4.88 23.93 11.01
N ILE A 351 5.64 24.54 10.08
CA ILE A 351 6.38 25.79 10.33
C ILE A 351 5.45 26.95 10.71
N TRP A 352 4.32 27.09 10.04
CA TRP A 352 3.31 28.11 10.34
C TRP A 352 2.70 27.92 11.74
N ALA A 353 2.34 26.69 12.10
CA ALA A 353 1.85 26.36 13.44
C ALA A 353 2.90 26.68 14.52
N MET A 354 4.18 26.36 14.29
CA MET A 354 5.25 26.75 15.20
C MET A 354 5.33 28.27 15.38
N LYS A 355 5.30 29.06 14.30
CA LYS A 355 5.32 30.53 14.36
C LYS A 355 4.11 31.08 15.13
N LEU A 356 2.91 30.53 14.89
CA LEU A 356 1.66 30.89 15.57
C LEU A 356 1.72 30.58 17.07
N LEU A 357 2.33 29.45 17.43
CA LEU A 357 2.48 28.98 18.80
C LEU A 357 3.75 29.51 19.49
N GLU A 358 4.36 30.57 18.93
CA GLU A 358 5.47 31.34 19.51
C GLU A 358 6.86 30.67 19.47
N PHE A 359 7.02 29.61 18.68
CA PHE A 359 8.30 28.91 18.41
C PHE A 359 9.00 29.41 17.13
N LYS A 360 9.14 30.73 17.00
CA LYS A 360 9.73 31.37 15.81
C LYS A 360 11.21 31.00 15.60
N PRO A 361 12.08 30.95 16.63
CA PRO A 361 13.49 30.57 16.46
C PRO A 361 13.65 29.15 15.92
N GLU A 362 12.91 28.19 16.45
CA GLU A 362 12.95 26.78 16.05
C GLU A 362 12.38 26.58 14.64
N ALA A 363 11.32 27.33 14.30
CA ALA A 363 10.78 27.35 12.94
C ALA A 363 11.81 27.89 11.92
N ALA A 364 12.55 28.95 12.28
CA ALA A 364 13.61 29.50 11.45
C ALA A 364 14.81 28.55 11.32
N GLU A 365 15.17 27.85 12.39
CA GLU A 365 16.22 26.81 12.39
C GLU A 365 15.89 25.70 11.37
N MET A 366 14.66 25.17 11.40
CA MET A 366 14.20 24.13 10.46
C MET A 366 14.25 24.63 9.01
N LEU A 367 13.73 25.83 8.73
CA LEU A 367 13.76 26.43 7.39
C LEU A 367 15.19 26.67 6.88
N ASN A 368 16.07 27.19 7.73
CA ASN A 368 17.47 27.47 7.38
C ASN A 368 18.25 26.19 7.11
N ALA A 369 17.96 25.10 7.83
CA ALA A 369 18.58 23.81 7.59
C ALA A 369 18.21 23.26 6.19
N THR A 370 16.94 23.37 5.79
CA THR A 370 16.48 22.99 4.45
C THR A 370 17.15 23.83 3.35
N ASP A 371 17.22 25.15 3.54
CA ASP A 371 17.84 26.07 2.56
C ASP A 371 19.34 25.83 2.40
N ARG A 372 20.07 25.65 3.51
CA ARG A 372 21.51 25.34 3.49
C ARG A 372 21.79 24.08 2.67
N GLN A 373 21.00 23.04 2.84
CA GLN A 373 21.20 21.78 2.12
C GLN A 373 20.87 21.88 0.64
N PHE A 374 19.82 22.62 0.26
CA PHE A 374 19.55 22.86 -1.15
C PHE A 374 20.75 23.53 -1.82
N ARG A 375 21.35 24.55 -1.17
CA ARG A 375 22.57 25.21 -1.65
C ARG A 375 23.78 24.26 -1.71
N GLU A 376 23.97 23.41 -0.70
CA GLU A 376 25.04 22.40 -0.69
C GLU A 376 24.91 21.38 -1.84
N ASN A 377 23.69 21.15 -2.34
CA ASN A 377 23.40 20.21 -3.44
C ASN A 377 23.00 20.90 -4.75
N ALA A 378 23.16 22.23 -4.85
CA ALA A 378 22.65 23.04 -5.95
C ALA A 378 23.07 22.54 -7.33
N GLN A 379 24.33 22.11 -7.49
CA GLN A 379 24.84 21.57 -8.76
C GLN A 379 24.05 20.38 -9.30
N ALA A 380 23.46 19.57 -8.42
CA ALA A 380 22.67 18.40 -8.78
C ALA A 380 21.16 18.68 -8.79
N GLU A 381 20.69 19.61 -7.94
CA GLU A 381 19.25 19.84 -7.73
C GLU A 381 18.67 21.02 -8.51
N GLU A 382 19.43 22.10 -8.76
CA GLU A 382 18.95 23.26 -9.53
C GLU A 382 18.60 22.89 -10.99
N PRO A 383 19.38 22.07 -11.72
CA PRO A 383 19.06 21.72 -13.10
C PRO A 383 17.88 20.76 -13.27
N ILE A 384 17.29 20.25 -12.19
CA ILE A 384 16.22 19.25 -12.26
C ILE A 384 14.97 19.89 -12.83
N ASP A 385 14.50 19.38 -13.97
CA ASP A 385 13.21 19.75 -14.53
C ASP A 385 12.08 19.07 -13.75
N ILE A 386 11.39 19.84 -12.91
CA ILE A 386 10.32 19.33 -12.03
C ILE A 386 9.09 18.86 -12.82
N ALA A 387 8.89 19.29 -14.08
CA ALA A 387 7.76 18.86 -14.92
C ALA A 387 7.96 17.45 -15.50
N ARG A 388 9.21 16.97 -15.56
CA ARG A 388 9.59 15.64 -16.06
C ARG A 388 9.70 14.57 -14.97
N VAL A 389 9.58 14.98 -13.71
CA VAL A 389 9.71 14.13 -12.53
C VAL A 389 8.56 13.15 -12.46
N TYR A 390 8.91 11.89 -12.19
CA TYR A 390 7.94 10.88 -11.80
C TYR A 390 8.50 10.07 -10.61
N GLU A 391 7.86 10.16 -9.44
CA GLU A 391 8.22 9.40 -8.21
C GLU A 391 9.67 9.51 -7.77
N GLN A 392 10.28 10.68 -7.91
CA GLN A 392 11.61 10.94 -7.37
C GLN A 392 11.54 12.19 -6.49
N ARG A 393 12.18 12.09 -5.33
CA ARG A 393 12.15 13.13 -4.30
C ARG A 393 13.34 14.07 -4.49
N TYR A 394 13.09 15.37 -4.38
CA TYR A 394 14.12 16.43 -4.40
C TYR A 394 13.66 17.61 -3.54
N ARG A 395 14.59 18.51 -3.20
CA ARG A 395 14.28 19.67 -2.36
C ARG A 395 13.83 20.88 -3.19
N LYS A 396 14.03 20.87 -4.52
CA LYS A 396 13.63 21.97 -5.43
C LYS A 396 12.15 22.39 -5.26
N PRO A 397 11.16 21.50 -5.16
CA PRO A 397 9.77 21.86 -4.83
C PRO A 397 9.60 22.67 -3.53
N ILE A 398 10.29 22.26 -2.46
CA ILE A 398 10.25 22.95 -1.17
C ILE A 398 10.91 24.34 -1.28
N TRP A 399 12.03 24.43 -2.01
CA TRP A 399 12.70 25.69 -2.29
C TRP A 399 11.81 26.65 -3.11
N ILE A 400 11.13 26.14 -4.14
CA ILE A 400 10.16 26.93 -4.94
C ILE A 400 9.07 27.49 -4.04
N LEU A 401 8.44 26.64 -3.23
CA LEU A 401 7.36 27.07 -2.35
C LEU A 401 7.83 28.09 -1.30
N LYS A 402 9.05 27.92 -0.77
CA LYS A 402 9.68 28.93 0.10
C LYS A 402 9.85 30.27 -0.62
N ALA A 403 10.41 30.27 -1.84
CA ALA A 403 10.63 31.49 -2.60
C ALA A 403 9.32 32.23 -2.90
N LEU A 404 8.26 31.48 -3.24
CA LEU A 404 6.92 32.03 -3.46
C LEU A 404 6.31 32.62 -2.18
N LEU A 405 6.45 31.94 -1.03
CA LEU A 405 5.98 32.46 0.26
C LEU A 405 6.77 33.71 0.71
N GLU A 406 8.07 33.77 0.44
CA GLU A 406 8.89 34.95 0.70
C GLU A 406 8.50 36.15 -0.18
N LYS A 407 8.16 35.91 -1.45
CA LYS A 407 7.74 36.96 -2.40
C LYS A 407 6.29 37.43 -2.15
N TYR A 408 5.37 36.51 -1.92
CA TYR A 408 3.92 36.80 -1.93
C TYR A 408 3.23 36.69 -0.57
N GLY A 409 3.92 36.24 0.48
CA GLY A 409 3.42 36.16 1.85
C GLY A 409 2.73 34.84 2.24
N ASP A 410 2.54 34.65 3.55
CA ASP A 410 1.96 33.45 4.16
C ASP A 410 0.46 33.23 3.81
N ASP A 411 -0.22 34.22 3.21
CA ASP A 411 -1.62 34.13 2.76
C ASP A 411 -1.78 33.54 1.35
N LEU A 412 -0.68 33.21 0.67
CA LEU A 412 -0.68 32.55 -0.65
C LEU A 412 -1.60 31.32 -0.71
N PHE A 413 -1.58 30.48 0.33
CA PHE A 413 -2.41 29.28 0.38
C PHE A 413 -3.90 29.60 0.43
N ILE A 414 -4.28 30.72 1.06
CA ILE A 414 -5.69 31.17 1.11
C ILE A 414 -6.11 31.62 -0.29
N ARG A 415 -5.30 32.49 -0.93
CA ARG A 415 -5.58 32.95 -2.30
C ARG A 415 -5.65 31.81 -3.31
N LEU A 416 -4.81 30.79 -3.14
CA LEU A 416 -4.85 29.58 -3.97
C LEU A 416 -6.21 28.88 -3.88
N THR A 417 -6.82 28.86 -2.70
CA THR A 417 -8.12 28.19 -2.51
C THR A 417 -9.28 28.98 -3.07
N GLU A 418 -9.16 30.31 -3.16
CA GLU A 418 -10.15 31.19 -3.77
C GLU A 418 -10.23 31.02 -5.30
N VAL A 419 -9.11 30.66 -5.95
CA VAL A 419 -9.06 30.45 -7.40
C VAL A 419 -9.39 29.02 -7.83
N LEU A 420 -9.43 28.07 -6.89
CA LEU A 420 -9.82 26.68 -7.15
C LEU A 420 -11.34 26.54 -7.16
N SER A 421 -11.85 25.77 -8.12
CA SER A 421 -13.28 25.46 -8.23
C SER A 421 -13.80 24.67 -7.02
N LYS A 422 -15.14 24.58 -6.85
CA LYS A 422 -15.75 23.80 -5.77
C LYS A 422 -15.82 22.29 -6.05
N GLU A 423 -15.78 21.83 -7.30
CA GLU A 423 -15.79 20.39 -7.67
C GLU A 423 -14.41 19.91 -8.16
N HIS A 424 -13.99 18.67 -7.84
CA HIS A 424 -12.62 18.19 -8.12
C HIS A 424 -12.41 17.89 -9.62
N SER A 425 -13.42 17.35 -10.30
CA SER A 425 -13.42 17.20 -11.76
C SER A 425 -13.21 18.50 -12.53
N ASP A 426 -13.48 19.64 -11.88
CA ASP A 426 -13.32 20.95 -12.50
C ASP A 426 -11.88 21.47 -12.44
N THR A 427 -10.97 20.97 -11.58
CA THR A 427 -9.62 21.55 -11.50
C THR A 427 -8.71 21.17 -12.66
N GLU A 428 -9.03 20.08 -13.36
CA GLU A 428 -8.28 19.59 -14.53
C GLU A 428 -9.04 19.81 -15.83
N LYS A 429 -10.26 20.36 -15.73
CA LYS A 429 -11.15 20.58 -16.86
C LYS A 429 -10.46 21.43 -17.93
N ASN A 430 -10.55 20.96 -19.17
CA ASN A 430 -9.96 21.59 -20.36
C ASN A 430 -8.42 21.72 -20.32
N MET A 431 -7.74 20.95 -19.45
CA MET A 431 -6.27 20.93 -19.32
C MET A 431 -5.75 19.49 -19.47
N PRO A 432 -5.79 18.89 -20.68
CA PRO A 432 -5.50 17.47 -20.89
C PRO A 432 -4.08 17.05 -20.46
N ASP A 433 -3.97 15.94 -19.73
CA ASP A 433 -2.72 15.41 -19.13
C ASP A 433 -1.65 14.98 -20.13
N THR A 434 -2.04 14.77 -21.39
CA THR A 434 -1.10 14.33 -22.43
C THR A 434 -0.16 15.45 -22.85
N THR A 435 -0.61 16.71 -22.89
CA THR A 435 0.25 17.86 -23.20
C THR A 435 0.69 18.58 -21.93
N PHE A 436 -0.27 18.95 -21.07
CA PHE A 436 -0.02 19.77 -19.89
C PHE A 436 0.32 18.89 -18.69
N SER A 437 1.48 19.13 -18.08
CA SER A 437 1.91 18.42 -16.89
C SER A 437 1.13 18.86 -15.64
N SER A 438 1.21 18.07 -14.56
CA SER A 438 0.72 18.50 -13.24
C SER A 438 1.40 19.79 -12.76
N VAL A 439 2.66 20.01 -13.15
CA VAL A 439 3.40 21.24 -12.88
C VAL A 439 2.83 22.43 -13.66
N ASP A 440 2.42 22.26 -14.92
CA ASP A 440 1.79 23.35 -15.69
C ASP A 440 0.48 23.81 -15.03
N ARG A 441 -0.33 22.87 -14.53
CA ARG A 441 -1.55 23.16 -13.75
C ARG A 441 -1.22 23.89 -12.46
N LEU A 442 -0.19 23.44 -11.74
CA LEU A 442 0.31 24.12 -10.54
C LEU A 442 0.69 25.57 -10.83
N ILE A 443 1.49 25.80 -11.88
CA ILE A 443 1.92 27.14 -12.27
C ILE A 443 0.72 28.01 -12.63
N TYR A 444 -0.25 27.48 -13.38
CA TYR A 444 -1.48 28.18 -13.72
C TYR A 444 -2.27 28.65 -12.48
N TYR A 445 -2.52 27.74 -11.52
CA TYR A 445 -3.28 28.09 -10.34
C TYR A 445 -2.53 29.04 -9.41
N LEU A 446 -1.22 28.86 -9.26
CA LEU A 446 -0.38 29.81 -8.53
C LEU A 446 -0.40 31.19 -9.20
N SER A 447 -0.27 31.25 -10.52
CA SER A 447 -0.29 32.50 -11.29
C SER A 447 -1.60 33.25 -11.11
N ARG A 448 -2.74 32.54 -11.15
CA ARG A 448 -4.06 33.13 -10.87
C ARG A 448 -4.19 33.58 -9.41
N ALA A 449 -3.65 32.84 -8.46
CA ALA A 449 -3.70 33.19 -7.04
C ALA A 449 -2.89 34.43 -6.68
N VAL A 450 -1.78 34.69 -7.40
CA VAL A 450 -0.93 35.87 -7.17
C VAL A 450 -1.20 37.01 -8.14
N GLY A 451 -1.96 36.77 -9.21
CA GLY A 451 -2.23 37.76 -10.26
C GLY A 451 -1.02 38.11 -11.13
N GLU A 452 -0.04 37.22 -11.22
CA GLU A 452 1.22 37.37 -11.98
C GLU A 452 1.46 36.09 -12.78
N ASP A 453 1.89 36.21 -14.03
CA ASP A 453 2.27 35.04 -14.84
C ASP A 453 3.61 34.46 -14.34
N LEU A 454 3.56 33.24 -13.77
CA LEU A 454 4.72 32.57 -13.21
C LEU A 454 5.43 31.64 -14.21
N PHE A 455 4.85 31.36 -15.37
CA PHE A 455 5.47 30.46 -16.36
C PHE A 455 6.91 30.88 -16.73
N PRO A 456 7.22 32.18 -16.98
CA PRO A 456 8.58 32.61 -17.27
C PRO A 456 9.58 32.37 -16.13
N TRP A 457 9.14 32.50 -14.87
CA TRP A 457 10.00 32.27 -13.72
C TRP A 457 10.31 30.78 -13.54
N PHE A 458 9.32 29.91 -13.78
CA PHE A 458 9.53 28.45 -13.76
C PHE A 458 10.47 27.99 -14.90
N GLU A 459 10.35 28.60 -16.08
CA GLU A 459 11.26 28.39 -17.20
C GLU A 459 12.70 28.83 -16.85
N GLU A 460 12.88 30.01 -16.22
CA GLU A 460 14.19 30.53 -15.80
C GLU A 460 14.93 29.59 -14.84
N ILE A 461 14.19 28.92 -13.94
CA ILE A 461 14.76 27.95 -13.02
C ILE A 461 14.90 26.55 -13.64
N GLY A 462 14.72 26.39 -14.96
CA GLY A 462 14.95 25.14 -15.69
C GLY A 462 13.79 24.14 -15.62
N THR A 463 12.55 24.61 -15.55
CA THR A 463 11.35 23.75 -15.64
C THR A 463 10.77 23.82 -17.05
N THR A 464 10.46 22.68 -17.67
CA THR A 464 9.72 22.67 -18.94
C THR A 464 8.30 23.14 -18.68
N VAL A 465 7.84 24.12 -19.46
CA VAL A 465 6.53 24.75 -19.29
C VAL A 465 5.69 24.75 -20.56
N HIS A 466 4.40 24.54 -20.41
CA HIS A 466 3.37 24.72 -21.44
C HIS A 466 2.36 25.75 -20.93
N PRO A 467 2.55 27.06 -21.24
CA PRO A 467 1.76 28.12 -20.64
C PRO A 467 0.25 27.94 -20.86
N LEU A 468 -0.49 27.89 -19.76
CA LEU A 468 -1.95 27.87 -19.76
C LEU A 468 -2.49 29.31 -19.66
N PRO A 469 -3.59 29.65 -20.36
CA PRO A 469 -4.17 30.99 -20.33
C PRO A 469 -4.63 31.33 -18.91
N LEU A 470 -4.31 32.52 -18.37
CA LEU A 470 -4.70 32.93 -17.00
C LEU A 470 -6.19 33.34 -16.87
N LEU A 471 -7.07 32.60 -17.54
CA LEU A 471 -8.52 32.73 -17.53
C LEU A 471 -9.14 31.59 -16.71
N PRO A 472 -10.37 31.71 -16.20
CA PRO A 472 -11.09 30.58 -15.60
C PRO A 472 -11.15 29.38 -16.55
N ASN A 473 -10.78 28.20 -16.08
CA ASN A 473 -10.60 27.02 -16.93
C ASN A 473 -11.92 26.43 -17.47
N ASP A 474 -13.05 26.93 -16.98
CA ASP A 474 -14.39 26.63 -17.45
C ASP A 474 -14.95 27.67 -18.43
N SER A 475 -14.22 28.76 -18.69
CA SER A 475 -14.63 29.79 -19.66
C SER A 475 -14.41 29.36 -21.11
N ASP A 476 -15.30 29.79 -22.01
CA ASP A 476 -15.18 29.53 -23.44
C ASP A 476 -13.90 30.16 -24.02
N GLU A 477 -13.48 31.32 -23.49
CA GLU A 477 -12.23 31.98 -23.88
C GLU A 477 -11.00 31.15 -23.50
N PHE A 478 -10.98 30.53 -22.31
CA PHE A 478 -9.90 29.63 -21.92
C PHE A 478 -9.82 28.43 -22.87
N VAL A 479 -10.95 27.80 -23.17
CA VAL A 479 -11.01 26.66 -24.09
C VAL A 479 -10.52 27.06 -25.48
N ALA A 480 -10.93 28.23 -25.98
CA ALA A 480 -10.50 28.74 -27.28
C ALA A 480 -8.98 28.98 -27.33
N GLU A 481 -8.40 29.58 -26.28
CA GLU A 481 -6.96 29.83 -26.17
C GLU A 481 -6.15 28.54 -26.07
N VAL A 482 -6.57 27.57 -25.23
CA VAL A 482 -5.94 26.25 -25.13
C VAL A 482 -5.98 25.53 -26.48
N ARG A 483 -7.14 25.53 -27.15
CA ARG A 483 -7.25 24.93 -28.49
C ARG A 483 -6.38 25.64 -29.51
N GLY A 484 -6.28 26.97 -29.44
CA GLY A 484 -5.37 27.76 -30.28
C GLY A 484 -3.91 27.38 -30.06
N TYR A 485 -3.52 27.20 -28.80
CA TYR A 485 -2.18 26.74 -28.40
C TYR A 485 -1.87 25.34 -28.96
N LEU A 486 -2.74 24.36 -28.72
CA LEU A 486 -2.57 22.99 -29.23
C LEU A 486 -2.50 22.96 -30.77
N ASN A 487 -3.34 23.74 -31.47
CA ASN A 487 -3.28 23.84 -32.93
C ASN A 487 -1.97 24.46 -33.43
N ARG A 488 -1.40 25.44 -32.71
CA ARG A 488 -0.07 25.97 -33.04
C ARG A 488 1.00 24.91 -32.86
N MET A 489 0.98 24.17 -31.76
CA MET A 489 1.93 23.08 -31.52
C MET A 489 1.90 22.03 -32.63
N ILE A 490 0.71 21.56 -33.03
CA ILE A 490 0.54 20.55 -34.09
C ILE A 490 1.21 20.99 -35.41
N ARG A 491 1.20 22.29 -35.69
CA ARG A 491 1.70 22.88 -36.95
C ARG A 491 3.16 23.31 -36.89
N ASP A 492 3.75 23.38 -35.70
CA ASP A 492 5.12 23.81 -35.51
C ASP A 492 6.08 22.67 -35.80
N THR A 493 6.84 22.78 -36.90
CA THR A 493 7.78 21.75 -37.33
C THR A 493 9.08 21.74 -36.52
N SER A 494 9.28 22.70 -35.60
CA SER A 494 10.41 22.71 -34.68
C SER A 494 10.16 21.93 -33.38
N ILE A 495 8.91 21.56 -33.12
CA ILE A 495 8.50 20.75 -31.97
C ILE A 495 8.62 19.27 -32.31
N ASP A 496 9.04 18.47 -31.33
CA ASP A 496 9.13 17.02 -31.44
C ASP A 496 7.80 16.40 -31.91
N THR A 497 7.91 15.41 -32.79
CA THR A 497 6.75 14.71 -33.38
C THR A 497 5.87 14.09 -32.30
N SER A 498 6.46 13.55 -31.23
CA SER A 498 5.69 13.03 -30.10
C SER A 498 4.86 14.10 -29.37
N ASP A 499 5.38 15.32 -29.16
CA ASP A 499 4.60 16.40 -28.53
C ASP A 499 3.48 16.89 -29.45
N ARG A 500 3.69 16.84 -30.77
CA ARG A 500 2.65 17.13 -31.76
C ARG A 500 1.53 16.08 -31.73
N ILE A 501 1.87 14.81 -31.52
CA ILE A 501 0.89 13.72 -31.31
C ILE A 501 0.11 13.95 -30.02
N ASP A 502 0.81 14.23 -28.91
CA ASP A 502 0.19 14.52 -27.61
C ASP A 502 -0.78 15.70 -27.73
N ALA A 503 -0.42 16.74 -28.49
CA ALA A 503 -1.30 17.89 -28.76
C ALA A 503 -2.56 17.52 -29.58
N ILE A 504 -2.47 16.57 -30.53
CA ILE A 504 -3.65 16.04 -31.22
C ILE A 504 -4.56 15.28 -30.24
N GLU A 505 -3.99 14.39 -29.43
CA GLU A 505 -4.75 13.61 -28.45
C GLU A 505 -5.45 14.54 -27.43
N SER A 506 -4.73 15.54 -26.92
CA SER A 506 -5.25 16.63 -26.08
C SER A 506 -6.38 17.43 -26.74
N LEU A 507 -6.22 17.79 -28.02
CA LEU A 507 -7.25 18.55 -28.75
C LEU A 507 -8.54 17.74 -28.91
N LEU A 508 -8.43 16.43 -29.11
CA LEU A 508 -9.56 15.52 -29.22
C LEU A 508 -10.27 15.26 -27.89
N GLU A 509 -9.61 15.48 -26.76
CA GLU A 509 -10.17 15.36 -25.41
C GLU A 509 -11.07 16.56 -25.06
N ILE A 510 -10.68 17.77 -25.47
CA ILE A 510 -11.39 19.03 -25.16
C ILE A 510 -12.34 19.49 -26.28
N ALA A 511 -12.58 18.65 -27.28
CA ALA A 511 -13.46 18.98 -28.40
C ALA A 511 -14.94 18.80 -28.05
N GLY A 512 -15.78 19.74 -28.50
CA GLY A 512 -17.21 19.71 -28.21
C GLY A 512 -17.97 18.61 -28.98
N ASP A 513 -19.09 18.15 -28.43
CA ASP A 513 -19.92 17.08 -29.00
C ASP A 513 -20.30 17.29 -30.47
N THR A 514 -20.53 18.53 -30.88
CA THR A 514 -20.87 18.87 -32.27
C THR A 514 -19.72 18.64 -33.24
N GLU A 515 -18.47 18.85 -32.79
CA GLU A 515 -17.26 18.65 -33.60
C GLU A 515 -16.89 17.17 -33.71
N HIS A 516 -17.35 16.36 -32.75
CA HIS A 516 -17.21 14.90 -32.77
C HIS A 516 -18.26 14.18 -33.60
N ARG A 517 -19.24 14.90 -34.17
CA ARG A 517 -20.19 14.28 -35.11
C ARG A 517 -19.43 13.75 -36.32
N ILE A 518 -19.63 12.47 -36.62
CA ILE A 518 -19.01 11.78 -37.77
C ILE A 518 -19.19 12.60 -39.05
N SER A 519 -20.37 13.18 -39.29
CA SER A 519 -20.63 14.01 -40.48
C SER A 519 -19.72 15.24 -40.59
N THR A 520 -19.35 15.84 -39.46
CA THR A 520 -18.47 17.01 -39.38
C THR A 520 -17.01 16.61 -39.61
N LEU A 521 -16.58 15.51 -38.99
CA LEU A 521 -15.23 14.95 -39.18
C LEU A 521 -15.00 14.51 -40.63
N VAL A 522 -15.99 13.85 -41.24
CA VAL A 522 -15.93 13.41 -42.63
C VAL A 522 -15.80 14.59 -43.59
N ALA A 523 -16.52 15.69 -43.36
CA ALA A 523 -16.41 16.89 -44.18
C ALA A 523 -15.00 17.51 -44.12
N LYS A 524 -14.27 17.31 -43.01
CA LYS A 524 -12.88 17.78 -42.84
C LYS A 524 -11.83 16.89 -43.51
N LEU A 525 -12.18 15.65 -43.90
CA LEU A 525 -11.24 14.76 -44.60
C LEU A 525 -10.83 15.30 -45.98
N ASP A 526 -11.67 16.14 -46.60
CA ASP A 526 -11.40 16.80 -47.88
C ASP A 526 -10.85 18.23 -47.72
N ALA A 527 -10.47 18.63 -46.50
CA ALA A 527 -9.95 19.98 -46.26
C ALA A 527 -8.62 20.21 -46.98
N ALA A 528 -8.45 21.41 -47.56
CA ALA A 528 -7.17 21.82 -48.17
C ALA A 528 -6.02 21.85 -47.13
N ASP A 529 -6.37 22.05 -45.86
CA ASP A 529 -5.43 22.01 -44.76
C ASP A 529 -5.12 20.55 -44.34
N ARG A 530 -3.87 20.13 -44.57
CA ARG A 530 -3.38 18.80 -44.21
C ARG A 530 -3.46 18.49 -42.71
N TYR A 531 -3.36 19.49 -41.84
CA TYR A 531 -3.45 19.27 -40.38
C TYR A 531 -4.90 19.05 -39.94
N GLU A 532 -5.87 19.73 -40.56
CA GLU A 532 -7.29 19.47 -40.32
C GLU A 532 -7.68 18.06 -40.77
N ARG A 533 -7.16 17.61 -41.92
CA ARG A 533 -7.32 16.22 -42.40
C ARG A 533 -6.76 15.21 -41.39
N LEU A 534 -5.54 15.44 -40.91
CA LEU A 534 -4.87 14.59 -39.91
C LEU A 534 -5.69 14.48 -38.61
N ILE A 535 -6.11 15.62 -38.03
CA ILE A 535 -6.87 15.65 -36.77
C ILE A 535 -8.22 14.93 -36.93
N ALA A 536 -8.94 15.19 -38.03
CA ALA A 536 -10.22 14.55 -38.30
C ALA A 536 -10.08 13.03 -38.52
N ALA A 537 -9.06 12.61 -39.27
CA ALA A 537 -8.75 11.20 -39.51
C ALA A 537 -8.38 10.48 -38.20
N THR A 538 -7.62 11.10 -37.30
CA THR A 538 -7.24 10.51 -36.00
C THR A 538 -8.47 10.21 -35.13
N LYS A 539 -9.48 11.08 -35.11
CA LYS A 539 -10.71 10.79 -34.36
C LYS A 539 -11.52 9.67 -35.00
N LEU A 540 -11.60 9.64 -36.34
CA LEU A 540 -12.36 8.65 -37.09
C LEU A 540 -11.73 7.25 -37.02
N ILE A 541 -10.40 7.13 -37.08
CA ILE A 541 -9.72 5.84 -36.99
C ILE A 541 -9.87 5.20 -35.61
N ASN A 542 -9.95 6.01 -34.53
CA ASN A 542 -10.26 5.53 -33.19
C ASN A 542 -11.68 4.93 -33.07
N SER A 543 -12.55 5.21 -34.05
CA SER A 543 -13.89 4.62 -34.19
C SER A 543 -13.94 3.52 -35.28
N CYS A 544 -12.78 3.06 -35.75
CA CYS A 544 -12.61 2.07 -36.82
C CYS A 544 -13.25 2.48 -38.17
N ASP A 545 -13.21 3.77 -38.53
CA ASP A 545 -13.73 4.26 -39.81
C ASP A 545 -12.67 4.21 -40.93
N ASP A 546 -12.88 3.34 -41.93
CA ASP A 546 -11.94 3.08 -43.03
C ASP A 546 -11.60 4.33 -43.87
N ARG A 547 -12.44 5.36 -43.87
CA ARG A 547 -12.14 6.61 -44.61
C ARG A 547 -10.91 7.30 -44.06
N ALA A 548 -10.64 7.16 -42.76
CA ALA A 548 -9.43 7.69 -42.14
C ALA A 548 -8.17 7.01 -42.67
N VAL A 549 -8.22 5.69 -42.93
CA VAL A 549 -7.09 4.90 -43.46
C VAL A 549 -6.61 5.49 -44.78
N LYS A 550 -7.52 5.74 -45.71
CA LYS A 550 -7.20 6.33 -47.02
C LYS A 550 -6.55 7.71 -46.88
N VAL A 551 -7.07 8.55 -45.98
CA VAL A 551 -6.50 9.88 -45.73
C VAL A 551 -5.09 9.77 -45.17
N PHE A 552 -4.86 8.88 -44.22
CA PHE A 552 -3.49 8.68 -43.71
C PHE A 552 -2.55 8.14 -44.78
N GLU A 553 -2.97 7.19 -45.63
CA GLU A 553 -2.17 6.71 -46.77
C GLU A 553 -1.76 7.87 -47.69
N GLU A 554 -2.69 8.76 -48.02
CA GLU A 554 -2.40 9.98 -48.81
C GLU A 554 -1.41 10.90 -48.09
N LEU A 555 -1.59 11.12 -46.78
CA LEU A 555 -0.66 11.93 -45.97
C LEU A 555 0.74 11.30 -45.86
N THR A 556 0.88 9.97 -45.95
CA THR A 556 2.20 9.30 -45.85
C THR A 556 3.15 9.60 -47.02
N VAL A 557 2.62 10.07 -48.15
CA VAL A 557 3.38 10.40 -49.37
C VAL A 557 3.48 11.90 -49.64
N GLU A 558 2.86 12.73 -48.80
CA GLU A 558 3.01 14.19 -48.88
C GLU A 558 4.43 14.62 -48.47
N THR A 559 4.85 15.80 -48.93
CA THR A 559 6.20 16.34 -48.70
C THR A 559 6.16 17.67 -47.94
N GLY A 560 7.28 18.04 -47.31
CA GLY A 560 7.48 19.35 -46.66
C GLY A 560 7.13 19.41 -45.17
N ASP A 561 6.79 18.29 -44.52
CA ASP A 561 6.73 18.14 -43.06
C ASP A 561 6.86 16.65 -42.71
N ASP A 562 8.08 16.21 -42.41
CA ASP A 562 8.38 14.81 -42.10
C ASP A 562 7.68 14.34 -40.81
N GLY A 563 7.45 15.25 -39.86
CA GLY A 563 6.72 14.95 -38.63
C GLY A 563 5.24 14.64 -38.91
N LEU A 564 4.59 15.35 -39.84
CA LEU A 564 3.22 15.02 -40.27
C LEU A 564 3.14 13.63 -40.89
N VAL A 565 4.10 13.30 -41.76
CA VAL A 565 4.19 11.96 -42.37
C VAL A 565 4.37 10.89 -41.29
N ALA A 566 5.26 11.13 -40.33
CA ALA A 566 5.49 10.23 -39.20
C ALA A 566 4.21 10.01 -38.37
N MET A 567 3.47 11.09 -38.05
CA MET A 567 2.19 10.99 -37.35
C MET A 567 1.18 10.12 -38.12
N ALA A 568 1.03 10.31 -39.43
CA ALA A 568 0.12 9.52 -40.25
C ALA A 568 0.51 8.03 -40.31
N VAL A 569 1.81 7.74 -40.51
CA VAL A 569 2.35 6.38 -40.52
C VAL A 569 2.11 5.68 -39.18
N LEU A 570 2.37 6.35 -38.07
CA LEU A 570 2.15 5.80 -36.74
C LEU A 570 0.66 5.47 -36.51
N MET A 571 -0.26 6.34 -36.90
CA MET A 571 -1.70 6.10 -36.75
C MET A 571 -2.19 4.89 -37.57
N LEU A 572 -1.66 4.68 -38.77
CA LEU A 572 -1.95 3.48 -39.57
C LEU A 572 -1.45 2.21 -38.88
N VAL A 573 -0.20 2.19 -38.37
CA VAL A 573 0.36 1.00 -37.71
C VAL A 573 -0.35 0.71 -36.38
N ARG A 574 -0.70 1.75 -35.59
CA ARG A 574 -1.50 1.61 -34.35
C ARG A 574 -2.82 0.88 -34.60
N ASN A 575 -3.39 1.02 -35.80
CA ASN A 575 -4.67 0.45 -36.21
C ASN A 575 -4.55 -0.76 -37.14
N GLY A 576 -3.40 -1.44 -37.14
CA GLY A 576 -3.23 -2.73 -37.83
C GLY A 576 -2.70 -2.65 -39.26
N GLY A 577 -2.22 -1.49 -39.70
CA GLY A 577 -1.49 -1.35 -40.97
C GLY A 577 -0.26 -2.26 -41.02
N GLY A 578 -0.12 -3.02 -42.11
CA GLY A 578 1.00 -3.95 -42.35
C GLY A 578 1.76 -3.67 -43.64
N GLY A 579 2.74 -4.52 -43.97
CA GLY A 579 3.49 -4.43 -45.23
C GLY A 579 4.27 -3.13 -45.38
N GLU A 580 4.06 -2.42 -46.50
CA GLU A 580 4.81 -1.20 -46.87
C GLU A 580 4.72 -0.08 -45.83
N VAL A 581 3.61 0.00 -45.08
CA VAL A 581 3.45 1.00 -44.00
C VAL A 581 4.41 0.73 -42.83
N VAL A 582 4.66 -0.54 -42.51
CA VAL A 582 5.62 -0.93 -41.45
C VAL A 582 7.05 -0.64 -41.89
N ASP A 583 7.37 -0.89 -43.16
CA ASP A 583 8.68 -0.54 -43.73
C ASP A 583 8.90 0.97 -43.70
N ARG A 584 7.85 1.75 -44.03
CA ARG A 584 7.88 3.21 -43.95
C ARG A 584 8.04 3.71 -42.51
N LEU A 585 7.40 3.06 -41.53
CA LEU A 585 7.59 3.37 -40.11
C LEU A 585 9.06 3.21 -39.70
N VAL A 586 9.69 2.09 -40.10
CA VAL A 586 11.11 1.82 -39.82
C VAL A 586 12.03 2.87 -40.43
N GLU A 587 11.74 3.28 -41.67
CA GLU A 587 12.53 4.30 -42.38
C GLU A 587 12.44 5.66 -41.68
N ILE A 588 11.21 6.13 -41.40
CA ILE A 588 11.00 7.50 -40.90
C ILE A 588 11.40 7.66 -39.44
N ALA A 589 11.23 6.62 -38.61
CA ALA A 589 11.50 6.67 -37.18
C ALA A 589 12.94 7.09 -36.85
N LEU A 590 13.91 6.83 -37.73
CA LEU A 590 15.33 7.19 -37.54
C LEU A 590 15.60 8.68 -37.46
N HIS A 591 14.66 9.48 -37.92
CA HIS A 591 14.76 10.93 -38.00
C HIS A 591 13.78 11.62 -37.05
N GLN A 592 13.13 10.86 -36.16
CA GLN A 592 12.17 11.37 -35.18
C GLN A 592 12.76 11.32 -33.76
N ASP A 593 12.09 11.99 -32.83
CA ASP A 593 12.44 12.02 -31.41
C ASP A 593 12.39 10.63 -30.75
N ASP A 594 13.06 10.50 -29.61
CA ASP A 594 13.23 9.23 -28.91
C ASP A 594 11.91 8.59 -28.46
N ARG A 595 10.90 9.39 -28.13
CA ARG A 595 9.58 8.88 -27.74
C ARG A 595 8.89 8.21 -28.93
N TYR A 596 9.01 8.77 -30.13
CA TYR A 596 8.49 8.18 -31.36
C TYR A 596 9.23 6.88 -31.70
N GLN A 597 10.56 6.88 -31.55
CA GLN A 597 11.39 5.70 -31.77
C GLN A 597 11.04 4.56 -30.81
N LEU A 598 10.86 4.86 -29.51
CA LEU A 598 10.45 3.88 -28.50
C LEU A 598 9.10 3.23 -28.84
N GLU A 599 8.12 4.02 -29.27
CA GLU A 599 6.82 3.48 -29.68
C GLU A 599 6.95 2.59 -30.92
N THR A 600 7.76 3.02 -31.89
CA THR A 600 8.08 2.23 -33.09
C THR A 600 8.67 0.87 -32.69
N GLY A 601 9.66 0.84 -31.81
CA GLY A 601 10.26 -0.40 -31.32
C GLY A 601 9.24 -1.35 -30.70
N TYR A 602 8.34 -0.82 -29.87
CA TYR A 602 7.29 -1.61 -29.22
C TYR A 602 6.25 -2.17 -30.20
N LEU A 603 5.82 -1.38 -31.20
CA LEU A 603 4.89 -1.83 -32.23
C LEU A 603 5.52 -2.93 -33.11
N LEU A 604 6.79 -2.76 -33.49
CA LEU A 604 7.55 -3.75 -34.25
C LEU A 604 7.76 -5.05 -33.46
N GLU A 605 7.98 -4.97 -32.15
CA GLU A 605 8.11 -6.14 -31.27
C GLU A 605 6.82 -6.98 -31.25
N LYS A 606 5.65 -6.33 -31.19
CA LYS A 606 4.34 -7.03 -31.19
C LYS A 606 4.13 -7.90 -32.42
N ILE A 607 4.64 -7.49 -33.57
CA ILE A 607 4.56 -8.24 -34.83
C ILE A 607 5.82 -9.07 -35.10
N VAL A 608 6.74 -9.17 -34.13
CA VAL A 608 7.98 -9.95 -34.20
C VAL A 608 8.88 -9.50 -35.37
N HIS A 609 8.88 -8.21 -35.70
CA HIS A 609 9.68 -7.67 -36.78
C HIS A 609 11.17 -7.58 -36.38
N PRO A 610 12.12 -8.04 -37.23
CA PRO A 610 13.55 -8.13 -36.86
C PRO A 610 14.19 -6.78 -36.51
N THR A 611 13.69 -5.69 -37.11
CA THR A 611 14.20 -4.34 -36.86
C THR A 611 13.77 -3.77 -35.50
N ALA A 612 12.84 -4.41 -34.77
CA ALA A 612 12.43 -3.98 -33.43
C ALA A 612 13.64 -3.77 -32.48
N LYS A 613 14.68 -4.61 -32.61
CA LYS A 613 15.91 -4.50 -31.82
C LYS A 613 16.64 -3.15 -31.98
N ARG A 614 16.53 -2.52 -33.15
CA ARG A 614 17.17 -1.22 -33.44
C ARG A 614 16.59 -0.12 -32.56
N PHE A 615 15.30 -0.17 -32.29
CA PHE A 615 14.56 0.79 -31.47
C PHE A 615 14.27 0.26 -30.06
N SER A 616 15.04 -0.73 -29.62
CA SER A 616 14.91 -1.33 -28.28
C SER A 616 15.78 -0.59 -27.26
N GLN A 617 15.64 -0.96 -25.99
CA GLN A 617 16.46 -0.46 -24.87
C GLN A 617 17.97 -0.44 -25.15
N LYS A 618 18.48 -1.45 -25.87
CA LYS A 618 19.91 -1.57 -26.17
C LYS A 618 20.29 -0.93 -27.51
N GLY A 619 19.30 -0.56 -28.32
CA GLY A 619 19.50 0.00 -29.65
C GLY A 619 19.45 1.52 -29.69
N LEU A 620 18.71 2.15 -28.76
CA LEU A 620 18.62 3.60 -28.62
C LEU A 620 19.75 4.13 -27.74
N ILE A 621 20.66 4.88 -28.36
CA ILE A 621 21.81 5.54 -27.74
C ILE A 621 21.81 7.01 -28.12
N ASP A 622 22.27 7.86 -27.21
CA ASP A 622 22.46 9.28 -27.48
C ASP A 622 23.70 9.52 -28.37
N GLU A 623 23.96 10.79 -28.68
CA GLU A 623 25.11 11.21 -29.50
C GLU A 623 26.47 10.79 -28.91
N THR A 624 26.54 10.52 -27.61
CA THR A 624 27.76 10.10 -26.89
C THR A 624 27.89 8.57 -26.82
N GLY A 625 26.90 7.84 -27.31
CA GLY A 625 26.82 6.38 -27.27
C GLY A 625 26.29 5.82 -25.96
N VAL A 626 25.74 6.66 -25.07
CA VAL A 626 25.12 6.25 -23.82
C VAL A 626 23.67 5.84 -24.09
N PRO A 627 23.16 4.74 -23.49
CA PRO A 627 21.77 4.34 -23.67
C PRO A 627 20.80 5.43 -23.20
N ILE A 628 19.86 5.82 -24.06
CA ILE A 628 18.78 6.78 -23.74
C ILE A 628 17.83 6.19 -22.69
N LEU A 629 17.61 4.87 -22.78
CA LEU A 629 16.71 4.14 -21.91
C LEU A 629 17.51 3.26 -20.94
N THR A 630 17.41 3.56 -19.65
CA THR A 630 18.00 2.76 -18.56
C THR A 630 16.95 2.32 -17.54
N MET A 631 17.33 1.46 -16.61
CA MET A 631 16.49 1.00 -15.50
C MET A 631 17.20 1.35 -14.20
N ASP A 632 16.60 2.24 -13.42
CA ASP A 632 17.02 2.47 -12.04
C ASP A 632 16.32 1.44 -11.15
N THR A 633 17.07 0.43 -10.73
CA THR A 633 16.60 -0.61 -9.81
C THR A 633 16.95 -0.20 -8.38
N LYS A 634 15.94 0.12 -7.58
CA LYS A 634 16.11 0.43 -6.16
C LYS A 634 15.51 -0.66 -5.30
N ARG A 635 16.18 -0.91 -4.19
CA ARG A 635 15.62 -1.66 -3.07
C ARG A 635 15.30 -0.66 -1.97
N ASN A 636 14.03 -0.54 -1.59
CA ASN A 636 13.68 0.32 -0.47
C ASN A 636 14.30 -0.26 0.80
N GLN A 637 15.02 0.61 1.48
CA GLN A 637 15.83 0.24 2.62
C GLN A 637 14.98 -0.08 3.86
N ARG A 638 13.72 0.38 3.89
CA ARG A 638 12.80 0.24 5.04
C ARG A 638 11.95 -1.04 4.99
N ASN A 639 11.47 -1.44 3.81
CA ASN A 639 10.55 -2.57 3.65
C ASN A 639 11.07 -3.66 2.69
N LYS A 640 12.27 -3.49 2.11
CA LYS A 640 12.91 -4.39 1.13
C LYS A 640 12.16 -4.53 -0.20
N ASP A 641 11.16 -3.71 -0.45
CA ASP A 641 10.43 -3.72 -1.71
C ASP A 641 11.39 -3.40 -2.85
N LEU A 642 11.19 -4.09 -3.97
CA LEU A 642 11.92 -3.89 -5.20
C LEU A 642 11.17 -2.87 -6.05
N TYR A 643 11.84 -1.78 -6.41
CA TYR A 643 11.31 -0.75 -7.28
C TYR A 643 12.13 -0.73 -8.55
N LEU A 644 11.45 -0.79 -9.69
CA LEU A 644 12.09 -0.68 -10.99
C LEU A 644 11.53 0.55 -11.68
N TYR A 645 12.42 1.48 -11.97
CA TYR A 645 12.08 2.73 -12.64
C TYR A 645 12.75 2.77 -14.00
N PRO A 646 12.01 2.49 -15.10
CA PRO A 646 12.45 2.88 -16.43
C PRO A 646 12.74 4.38 -16.45
N THR A 647 13.94 4.73 -16.92
CA THR A 647 14.38 6.12 -17.05
C THR A 647 14.65 6.43 -18.51
N VAL A 648 14.10 7.54 -19.00
CA VAL A 648 14.38 8.10 -20.33
C VAL A 648 15.11 9.42 -20.12
N GLU A 649 16.31 9.53 -20.69
CA GLU A 649 17.19 10.72 -20.53
C GLU A 649 17.45 11.09 -19.05
N GLY A 650 17.58 10.07 -18.19
CA GLY A 650 17.82 10.25 -16.76
C GLY A 650 16.57 10.53 -15.90
N TYR A 651 15.40 10.72 -16.51
CA TYR A 651 14.14 10.92 -15.78
C TYR A 651 13.36 9.62 -15.68
N ARG A 652 12.86 9.30 -14.48
CA ARG A 652 11.93 8.18 -14.30
C ARG A 652 10.64 8.48 -15.03
N VAL A 653 10.06 7.49 -15.72
CA VAL A 653 8.84 7.66 -16.52
C VAL A 653 7.81 6.55 -16.30
N ALA A 654 8.22 5.49 -15.61
CA ALA A 654 7.36 4.39 -15.19
C ALA A 654 7.88 3.80 -13.89
N THR A 655 7.03 3.00 -13.24
CA THR A 655 7.35 2.32 -11.99
C THR A 655 6.75 0.92 -11.98
N CYS A 656 7.39 0.02 -11.24
CA CYS A 656 6.88 -1.29 -10.90
C CYS A 656 7.42 -1.63 -9.52
N GLU A 657 6.51 -1.77 -8.55
CA GLU A 657 6.85 -2.04 -7.16
C GLU A 657 6.53 -3.49 -6.83
N SER A 658 7.43 -4.16 -6.16
CA SER A 658 7.28 -5.56 -5.78
C SER A 658 7.64 -5.71 -4.32
N ALA A 659 6.59 -5.85 -3.50
CA ALA A 659 6.69 -5.89 -2.06
C ALA A 659 6.70 -7.33 -1.54
N LEU A 660 7.44 -7.56 -0.46
CA LEU A 660 7.34 -8.83 0.26
C LEU A 660 5.94 -8.96 0.86
N HIS A 661 5.33 -10.12 0.69
CA HIS A 661 3.97 -10.37 1.14
C HIS A 661 3.80 -11.80 1.64
N THR A 662 2.87 -12.01 2.57
CA THR A 662 2.49 -13.34 3.06
C THR A 662 1.10 -13.66 2.53
N HIS A 663 1.02 -14.63 1.61
CA HIS A 663 -0.26 -15.12 1.12
C HIS A 663 -0.92 -16.02 2.17
N HIS A 664 -2.18 -15.73 2.49
CA HIS A 664 -2.94 -16.50 3.47
C HIS A 664 -3.74 -17.59 2.77
N PHE A 665 -3.56 -18.83 3.20
CA PHE A 665 -4.32 -19.98 2.78
C PHE A 665 -5.18 -20.50 3.95
N PRO A 666 -6.20 -21.34 3.66
CA PRO A 666 -7.10 -21.86 4.68
C PRO A 666 -6.40 -22.44 5.89
N HIS A 667 -7.07 -22.35 7.02
CA HIS A 667 -6.62 -22.83 8.33
C HIS A 667 -5.30 -22.22 8.80
N ASN A 668 -5.09 -20.95 8.50
CA ASN A 668 -3.90 -20.18 8.88
C ASN A 668 -2.60 -20.79 8.34
N THR A 669 -2.65 -21.23 7.08
CA THR A 669 -1.46 -21.69 6.35
C THR A 669 -0.92 -20.51 5.56
N HIS A 670 0.40 -20.34 5.54
CA HIS A 670 1.02 -19.14 4.97
C HIS A 670 2.00 -19.54 3.86
N ALA A 671 1.98 -18.79 2.76
CA ALA A 671 2.94 -18.92 1.68
C ALA A 671 3.64 -17.57 1.45
N PRO A 672 4.92 -17.42 1.81
CA PRO A 672 5.69 -16.23 1.47
C PRO A 672 5.73 -15.99 -0.04
N GLY A 673 5.43 -14.77 -0.45
CA GLY A 673 5.32 -14.38 -1.84
C GLY A 673 5.66 -12.92 -2.08
N ILE A 674 5.33 -12.46 -3.29
CA ILE A 674 5.51 -11.08 -3.73
C ILE A 674 4.16 -10.47 -4.09
N TYR A 675 3.85 -9.33 -3.50
CA TYR A 675 2.74 -8.49 -3.95
C TYR A 675 3.27 -7.42 -4.91
N VAL A 676 2.84 -7.47 -6.16
CA VAL A 676 3.19 -6.44 -7.15
C VAL A 676 2.18 -5.30 -7.03
N SER A 677 2.68 -4.11 -6.77
CA SER A 677 1.87 -2.91 -6.60
C SER A 677 2.36 -1.79 -7.51
N TRP A 678 1.52 -0.77 -7.66
CA TRP A 678 1.86 0.49 -8.32
C TRP A 678 2.58 0.34 -9.67
N VAL A 679 1.99 -0.45 -10.58
CA VAL A 679 2.49 -0.54 -11.96
C VAL A 679 1.91 0.62 -12.75
N HIS A 680 2.69 1.68 -12.93
CA HIS A 680 2.24 2.91 -13.57
C HIS A 680 3.26 3.44 -14.59
N THR A 681 2.77 4.20 -15.57
CA THR A 681 3.59 4.89 -16.57
C THR A 681 2.99 6.29 -16.77
N ASN A 682 3.86 7.31 -16.75
CA ASN A 682 3.50 8.69 -17.09
C ASN A 682 2.72 8.71 -18.43
N PRO A 683 1.58 9.43 -18.53
CA PRO A 683 0.75 9.48 -19.73
C PRO A 683 1.52 9.64 -21.06
N LYS A 684 2.49 10.56 -21.12
CA LYS A 684 3.34 10.83 -22.30
C LYS A 684 4.16 9.62 -22.77
N TYR A 685 4.40 8.66 -21.87
CA TYR A 685 5.21 7.46 -22.12
C TYR A 685 4.40 6.16 -22.22
N ARG A 686 3.06 6.24 -22.17
CA ARG A 686 2.20 5.07 -22.33
C ARG A 686 2.34 4.48 -23.74
N ARG A 687 2.01 3.19 -23.87
CA ARG A 687 2.06 2.41 -25.12
C ARG A 687 3.46 2.28 -25.76
N LYS A 688 4.53 2.47 -24.98
CA LYS A 688 5.94 2.32 -25.42
C LYS A 688 6.65 1.10 -24.82
N GLY A 689 5.91 0.15 -24.26
CA GLY A 689 6.46 -1.08 -23.66
C GLY A 689 7.17 -0.93 -22.32
N LEU A 690 7.23 0.27 -21.72
CA LEU A 690 8.02 0.53 -20.51
C LEU A 690 7.54 -0.21 -19.26
N SER A 691 6.23 -0.21 -18.95
CA SER A 691 5.70 -1.04 -17.86
C SER A 691 5.94 -2.53 -18.09
N ARG A 692 5.84 -3.01 -19.34
CA ARG A 692 6.11 -4.43 -19.67
C ARG A 692 7.56 -4.78 -19.38
N TRP A 693 8.48 -3.87 -19.70
CA TRP A 693 9.89 -4.03 -19.41
C TRP A 693 10.17 -4.04 -17.90
N ALA A 694 9.67 -3.05 -17.16
CA ALA A 694 9.82 -2.99 -15.70
C ALA A 694 9.22 -4.22 -15.01
N PHE A 695 8.02 -4.63 -15.41
CA PHE A 695 7.36 -5.81 -14.88
C PHE A 695 8.12 -7.09 -15.20
N GLY A 696 8.62 -7.25 -16.44
CA GLY A 696 9.44 -8.39 -16.83
C GLY A 696 10.77 -8.47 -16.08
N ALA A 697 11.42 -7.32 -15.84
CA ALA A 697 12.62 -7.22 -15.03
C ALA A 697 12.33 -7.57 -13.56
N SER A 698 11.21 -7.11 -13.00
CA SER A 698 10.76 -7.50 -11.65
C SER A 698 10.58 -9.02 -11.54
N MET A 699 9.78 -9.61 -12.42
CA MET A 699 9.47 -11.04 -12.40
C MET A 699 10.69 -11.93 -12.65
N SER A 700 11.76 -11.38 -13.25
CA SER A 700 13.03 -12.08 -13.48
C SER A 700 14.05 -11.84 -12.36
N HIS A 701 13.80 -10.88 -11.46
CA HIS A 701 14.71 -10.51 -10.39
C HIS A 701 14.87 -11.66 -9.40
N GLU A 702 16.09 -11.86 -8.89
CA GLU A 702 16.38 -12.97 -7.98
C GLU A 702 15.52 -12.94 -6.70
N LEU A 703 15.27 -11.76 -6.14
CA LEU A 703 14.42 -11.59 -4.95
C LEU A 703 13.01 -12.12 -5.19
N VAL A 704 12.41 -11.86 -6.35
CA VAL A 704 11.07 -12.34 -6.68
C VAL A 704 11.08 -13.86 -6.91
N ARG A 705 12.13 -14.36 -7.58
CA ARG A 705 12.26 -15.79 -7.90
C ARG A 705 12.59 -16.68 -6.70
N ARG A 706 12.97 -16.11 -5.55
CA ARG A 706 13.21 -16.84 -4.29
C ARG A 706 11.92 -17.31 -3.61
N TYR A 707 10.75 -16.78 -3.98
CA TYR A 707 9.47 -17.09 -3.34
C TYR A 707 8.62 -18.06 -4.17
N SER A 708 7.61 -18.65 -3.53
CA SER A 708 6.77 -19.67 -4.13
C SER A 708 5.71 -19.11 -5.08
N CYS A 709 5.26 -17.87 -4.83
CA CYS A 709 4.15 -17.25 -5.53
C CYS A 709 4.25 -15.71 -5.61
N SER A 710 3.38 -15.12 -6.43
CA SER A 710 3.19 -13.68 -6.53
C SER A 710 1.74 -13.32 -6.78
N SER A 711 1.30 -12.13 -6.39
CA SER A 711 -0.05 -11.64 -6.65
C SER A 711 -0.10 -10.15 -6.93
N LEU A 712 -1.23 -9.67 -7.43
CA LEU A 712 -1.53 -8.24 -7.61
C LEU A 712 -3.04 -8.03 -7.65
N HIS A 713 -3.46 -6.77 -7.50
CA HIS A 713 -4.83 -6.35 -7.79
C HIS A 713 -4.86 -5.48 -9.04
N THR A 714 -5.88 -5.69 -9.87
CA THR A 714 -6.15 -4.86 -11.04
C THR A 714 -7.65 -4.78 -11.26
N ARG A 715 -8.08 -4.07 -12.30
CA ARG A 715 -9.41 -4.21 -12.85
C ARG A 715 -9.42 -5.10 -14.09
N THR A 716 -10.54 -5.74 -14.37
CA THR A 716 -10.84 -6.53 -15.58
C THR A 716 -10.91 -5.64 -16.82
N ASP A 717 -11.27 -4.35 -16.65
CA ASP A 717 -11.28 -3.33 -17.70
C ASP A 717 -9.91 -2.64 -17.91
N ASN A 718 -8.94 -2.91 -17.02
CA ASN A 718 -7.60 -2.32 -17.13
C ASN A 718 -6.83 -2.97 -18.28
N THR A 719 -6.34 -2.17 -19.24
CA THR A 719 -5.51 -2.66 -20.35
C THR A 719 -4.25 -3.43 -19.92
N ALA A 720 -3.73 -3.18 -18.71
CA ALA A 720 -2.61 -3.92 -18.15
C ALA A 720 -2.95 -5.37 -17.77
N HIS A 721 -4.24 -5.73 -17.64
CA HIS A 721 -4.68 -7.10 -17.33
C HIS A 721 -4.10 -8.13 -18.30
N GLY A 722 -4.19 -7.86 -19.61
CA GLY A 722 -3.61 -8.71 -20.65
C GLY A 722 -2.08 -8.83 -20.56
N MET A 723 -1.40 -7.77 -20.10
CA MET A 723 0.04 -7.81 -19.83
C MET A 723 0.32 -8.77 -18.67
N TYR A 724 -0.39 -8.67 -17.54
CA TYR A 724 -0.19 -9.57 -16.38
C TYR A 724 -0.45 -11.04 -16.74
N ARG A 725 -1.52 -11.32 -17.49
CA ARG A 725 -1.82 -12.67 -18.02
C ARG A 725 -0.63 -13.23 -18.81
N SER A 726 0.02 -12.41 -19.65
CA SER A 726 1.20 -12.84 -20.43
C SER A 726 2.42 -13.20 -19.59
N PHE A 727 2.47 -12.79 -18.31
CA PHE A 727 3.50 -13.16 -17.33
C PHE A 727 3.10 -14.34 -16.42
N GLY A 728 1.96 -14.98 -16.68
CA GLY A 728 1.47 -16.15 -15.94
C GLY A 728 0.60 -15.83 -14.72
N PHE A 729 0.10 -14.60 -14.60
CA PHE A 729 -0.90 -14.27 -13.58
C PHE A 729 -2.28 -14.74 -14.02
N ILE A 730 -3.06 -15.25 -13.09
CA ILE A 730 -4.39 -15.81 -13.31
C ILE A 730 -5.41 -15.12 -12.40
N ASP A 731 -6.61 -14.84 -12.90
CA ASP A 731 -7.70 -14.31 -12.08
C ASP A 731 -8.04 -15.29 -10.96
N GLY A 732 -7.85 -14.87 -9.71
CA GLY A 732 -8.10 -15.68 -8.52
C GLY A 732 -9.44 -15.34 -7.88
N LEU A 733 -9.60 -14.10 -7.40
CA LEU A 733 -10.82 -13.61 -6.74
C LEU A 733 -11.39 -12.44 -7.52
N VAL A 734 -12.66 -12.54 -7.91
CA VAL A 734 -13.38 -11.48 -8.62
C VAL A 734 -14.36 -10.83 -7.64
N GLY A 735 -14.29 -9.49 -7.54
CA GLY A 735 -15.16 -8.72 -6.67
C GLY A 735 -16.62 -8.82 -7.11
N ARG A 736 -17.53 -8.85 -6.13
CA ARG A 736 -18.97 -8.67 -6.36
C ARG A 736 -19.46 -7.54 -5.48
N ARG A 737 -20.46 -6.81 -5.96
CA ARG A 737 -21.13 -5.75 -5.19
C ARG A 737 -22.59 -6.08 -5.00
N PHE A 738 -23.04 -6.09 -3.75
CA PHE A 738 -24.44 -6.12 -3.38
C PHE A 738 -24.91 -4.70 -3.07
N THR A 739 -26.06 -4.32 -3.60
CA THR A 739 -26.67 -3.01 -3.34
C THR A 739 -28.15 -3.16 -3.02
N LYS A 740 -28.67 -2.31 -2.14
CA LYS A 740 -30.08 -2.24 -1.82
C LYS A 740 -30.49 -0.81 -1.46
N ALA A 741 -31.64 -0.37 -1.95
CA ALA A 741 -32.29 0.84 -1.46
C ALA A 741 -32.87 0.57 -0.07
N LEU A 742 -32.55 1.43 0.90
CA LEU A 742 -32.97 1.27 2.29
C LEU A 742 -34.44 1.67 2.45
N GLN A 743 -35.19 0.81 3.13
CA GLN A 743 -36.57 1.03 3.54
C GLN A 743 -36.79 0.41 4.92
N HIS A 744 -37.89 0.76 5.58
CA HIS A 744 -38.22 0.14 6.86
C HIS A 744 -38.50 -1.36 6.66
N GLU A 745 -37.78 -2.20 7.38
CA GLU A 745 -37.89 -3.64 7.33
C GLU A 745 -38.78 -4.16 8.45
N GLN A 746 -39.67 -5.10 8.13
CA GLN A 746 -40.45 -5.80 9.15
C GLN A 746 -39.50 -6.62 10.03
N ALA A 747 -39.55 -6.41 11.35
CA ALA A 747 -38.67 -7.11 12.28
C ALA A 747 -38.86 -8.63 12.20
N LYS A 748 -37.80 -9.36 11.88
CA LYS A 748 -37.75 -10.83 11.96
C LYS A 748 -37.48 -11.24 13.41
N VAL A 749 -38.42 -11.97 14.01
CA VAL A 749 -38.27 -12.53 15.36
C VAL A 749 -37.74 -13.95 15.24
N VAL A 750 -36.61 -14.23 15.89
CA VAL A 750 -36.02 -15.57 16.03
C VAL A 750 -35.99 -15.92 17.51
N GLU A 751 -36.51 -17.09 17.88
CA GLU A 751 -36.66 -17.46 19.29
C GLU A 751 -35.31 -17.52 20.02
N GLY A 752 -35.24 -16.78 21.14
CA GLY A 752 -34.06 -16.68 22.00
C GLY A 752 -32.91 -15.83 21.45
N LEU A 753 -33.07 -15.21 20.27
CA LEU A 753 -32.07 -14.34 19.67
C LEU A 753 -32.21 -12.90 20.19
N VAL A 754 -31.10 -12.30 20.62
CA VAL A 754 -30.99 -10.89 21.01
C VAL A 754 -30.05 -10.19 20.04
N ILE A 755 -30.51 -9.07 19.46
CA ILE A 755 -29.65 -8.21 18.64
C ILE A 755 -29.40 -6.92 19.41
N ARG A 756 -28.12 -6.58 19.63
CA ARG A 756 -27.71 -5.42 20.41
C ARG A 756 -26.57 -4.66 19.75
N PRO A 757 -26.41 -3.36 20.03
CA PRO A 757 -25.21 -2.64 19.62
C PRO A 757 -23.96 -3.20 20.31
N TYR A 758 -22.82 -2.99 19.67
CA TYR A 758 -21.50 -3.26 20.24
C TYR A 758 -21.29 -2.56 21.59
N SER A 759 -20.64 -3.28 22.49
CA SER A 759 -20.16 -2.79 23.77
C SER A 759 -18.66 -3.09 23.88
N HIS A 760 -17.95 -2.24 24.63
CA HIS A 760 -16.54 -2.50 24.92
C HIS A 760 -16.37 -3.89 25.56
N ARG A 761 -15.34 -4.64 25.15
CA ARG A 761 -15.04 -6.06 25.49
C ARG A 761 -15.65 -7.11 24.56
N ASP A 762 -16.48 -6.73 23.59
CA ASP A 762 -17.00 -7.65 22.57
C ASP A 762 -15.94 -8.13 21.57
N GLU A 763 -14.78 -7.47 21.50
CA GLU A 763 -13.76 -7.64 20.46
C GLU A 763 -13.23 -9.07 20.38
N VAL A 764 -13.08 -9.74 21.52
CA VAL A 764 -12.61 -11.14 21.61
C VAL A 764 -13.62 -12.09 21.00
N ALA A 765 -14.92 -11.91 21.30
CA ALA A 765 -15.98 -12.74 20.74
C ALA A 765 -16.14 -12.50 19.24
N MET A 766 -16.10 -11.23 18.81
CA MET A 766 -16.17 -10.84 17.39
C MET A 766 -15.01 -11.43 16.58
N ALA A 767 -13.77 -11.31 17.07
CA ALA A 767 -12.59 -11.86 16.41
C ALA A 767 -12.71 -13.39 16.26
N ARG A 768 -13.21 -14.09 17.28
CA ARG A 768 -13.45 -15.54 17.22
C ARG A 768 -14.47 -15.91 16.14
N VAL A 769 -15.60 -15.20 16.07
CA VAL A 769 -16.63 -15.46 15.05
C VAL A 769 -16.10 -15.18 13.64
N LEU A 770 -15.39 -14.07 13.44
CA LEU A 770 -14.78 -13.72 12.16
C LEU A 770 -13.76 -14.76 11.73
N ASN A 771 -12.81 -15.11 12.60
CA ASN A 771 -11.74 -16.05 12.28
C ASN A 771 -12.29 -17.45 11.96
N ALA A 772 -13.35 -17.87 12.64
CA ALA A 772 -14.04 -19.12 12.32
C ALA A 772 -14.77 -19.04 10.97
N PHE A 773 -15.41 -17.90 10.67
CA PHE A 773 -16.16 -17.71 9.43
C PHE A 773 -15.26 -17.66 8.19
N TYR A 774 -14.06 -17.09 8.29
CA TYR A 774 -13.07 -17.02 7.20
C TYR A 774 -11.99 -18.11 7.26
N ALA A 775 -12.11 -19.10 8.15
CA ALA A 775 -11.07 -20.12 8.33
C ALA A 775 -10.76 -20.91 7.05
N ASP A 776 -11.68 -20.97 6.09
CA ASP A 776 -11.60 -21.68 4.83
C ASP A 776 -11.26 -20.78 3.62
N GLN A 777 -10.99 -19.50 3.85
CA GLN A 777 -10.80 -18.50 2.79
C GLN A 777 -9.31 -18.22 2.50
N VAL A 778 -8.99 -17.99 1.23
CA VAL A 778 -7.65 -17.56 0.78
C VAL A 778 -7.57 -16.04 0.84
N GLU A 779 -6.37 -15.49 1.04
CA GLU A 779 -6.08 -14.07 1.28
C GLU A 779 -6.82 -13.46 2.50
N ARG A 780 -7.44 -14.29 3.33
CA ARG A 780 -8.01 -13.87 4.61
C ARG A 780 -7.16 -14.28 5.78
N ARG A 781 -6.54 -13.27 6.36
CA ARG A 781 -5.77 -13.35 7.60
C ARG A 781 -6.69 -13.40 8.82
N PRO A 782 -6.33 -14.16 9.87
CA PRO A 782 -7.00 -14.06 11.16
C PRO A 782 -6.93 -12.64 11.73
N ARG A 783 -8.08 -12.14 12.16
CA ARG A 783 -8.22 -10.87 12.85
C ARG A 783 -7.97 -11.02 14.34
N ARG A 784 -7.37 -10.01 14.96
CA ARG A 784 -7.23 -9.92 16.42
C ARG A 784 -8.38 -9.16 17.05
N ALA A 785 -8.52 -9.39 18.35
CA ALA A 785 -9.41 -8.63 19.21
C ALA A 785 -8.87 -7.22 19.46
N GLU A 786 -9.00 -6.33 18.49
CA GLU A 786 -8.58 -4.93 18.60
C GLU A 786 -9.76 -4.04 19.02
N ARG A 787 -9.52 -3.20 20.03
CA ARG A 787 -10.49 -2.21 20.50
C ARG A 787 -10.96 -1.33 19.34
N ARG A 788 -12.29 -1.25 19.14
CA ARG A 788 -12.88 -0.36 18.14
C ARG A 788 -13.54 0.83 18.84
N ARG A 789 -13.18 2.05 18.43
CA ARG A 789 -13.96 3.24 18.81
C ARG A 789 -15.26 3.20 17.99
N THR A 790 -16.41 3.27 18.67
CA THR A 790 -17.68 3.55 18.01
C THR A 790 -17.74 5.04 17.68
N SER A 791 -18.28 5.35 16.52
CA SER A 791 -18.49 6.72 16.06
C SER A 791 -19.91 6.88 15.54
N GLU A 792 -20.32 8.12 15.24
CA GLU A 792 -21.62 8.37 14.61
C GLU A 792 -21.73 7.74 13.22
N THR A 793 -20.59 7.50 12.57
CA THR A 793 -20.46 7.03 11.19
C THR A 793 -20.20 5.53 11.10
N ARG A 794 -19.81 4.88 12.21
CA ARG A 794 -19.58 3.44 12.28
C ARG A 794 -20.56 2.74 13.22
N LEU A 795 -21.38 1.85 12.66
CA LEU A 795 -22.36 1.06 13.41
C LEU A 795 -21.95 -0.40 13.46
N ILE A 796 -22.06 -1.01 14.64
CA ILE A 796 -21.79 -2.43 14.87
C ILE A 796 -22.95 -3.03 15.65
N TYR A 797 -23.54 -4.10 15.11
CA TYR A 797 -24.59 -4.88 15.77
C TYR A 797 -24.20 -6.34 15.88
N LEU A 798 -24.50 -6.94 17.03
CA LEU A 798 -24.17 -8.31 17.39
C LEU A 798 -25.47 -9.11 17.60
N ALA A 799 -25.46 -10.37 17.18
CA ALA A 799 -26.55 -11.32 17.35
C ALA A 799 -26.15 -12.42 18.35
N GLU A 800 -26.83 -12.49 19.48
CA GLU A 800 -26.51 -13.41 20.59
C GLU A 800 -27.68 -14.34 20.90
N LYS A 801 -27.36 -15.59 21.27
CA LYS A 801 -28.34 -16.56 21.78
C LYS A 801 -27.73 -17.33 22.94
N ALA A 802 -28.44 -17.37 24.08
CA ALA A 802 -27.99 -18.04 25.29
C ALA A 802 -26.58 -17.61 25.79
N GLY A 803 -26.21 -16.34 25.60
CA GLY A 803 -24.90 -15.80 25.99
C GLY A 803 -23.76 -16.08 24.99
N GLU A 804 -24.06 -16.72 23.86
CA GLU A 804 -23.10 -16.98 22.79
C GLU A 804 -23.31 -16.04 21.61
N LEU A 805 -22.23 -15.48 21.09
CA LEU A 805 -22.24 -14.66 19.88
C LEU A 805 -22.38 -15.55 18.63
N LEU A 806 -23.48 -15.38 17.90
CA LEU A 806 -23.79 -16.12 16.67
C LEU A 806 -23.39 -15.36 15.40
N GLY A 807 -23.19 -14.04 15.47
CA GLY A 807 -22.84 -13.24 14.30
C GLY A 807 -22.79 -11.75 14.60
N TYR A 808 -22.23 -10.98 13.68
CA TYR A 808 -22.24 -9.52 13.76
C TYR A 808 -22.16 -8.89 12.37
N VAL A 809 -22.55 -7.62 12.31
CA VAL A 809 -22.45 -6.78 11.12
C VAL A 809 -21.84 -5.44 11.51
N GLN A 810 -20.92 -4.95 10.68
CA GLN A 810 -20.36 -3.62 10.77
C GLN A 810 -20.65 -2.81 9.51
N VAL A 811 -21.02 -1.55 9.70
CA VAL A 811 -21.32 -0.60 8.63
C VAL A 811 -20.56 0.71 8.82
N GLN A 812 -20.04 1.25 7.72
CA GLN A 812 -19.54 2.62 7.58
C GLN A 812 -20.61 3.48 6.88
N CYS A 813 -20.85 4.70 7.34
CA CYS A 813 -22.01 5.51 6.97
C CYS A 813 -21.63 6.88 6.36
N TYR A 814 -21.70 6.95 5.04
CA TYR A 814 -21.35 8.10 4.20
C TYR A 814 -22.39 9.20 4.23
N GLU A 815 -22.18 10.15 5.14
CA GLU A 815 -23.10 11.27 5.41
C GLU A 815 -23.32 12.17 4.19
N LYS A 816 -22.28 12.40 3.37
CA LYS A 816 -22.33 13.27 2.18
C LYS A 816 -23.36 12.76 1.15
N ASP A 817 -23.33 11.47 0.85
CA ASP A 817 -24.19 10.86 -0.16
C ASP A 817 -25.42 10.16 0.44
N LYS A 818 -25.53 10.15 1.78
CA LYS A 818 -26.53 9.38 2.53
C LYS A 818 -26.52 7.90 2.16
N ASN A 819 -25.33 7.35 2.01
CA ASN A 819 -25.08 5.94 1.69
C ASN A 819 -24.42 5.22 2.86
N ALA A 820 -24.57 3.91 2.92
CA ALA A 820 -23.93 3.05 3.91
C ALA A 820 -23.20 1.92 3.19
N SER A 821 -22.09 1.45 3.74
CA SER A 821 -21.38 0.28 3.24
C SER A 821 -21.14 -0.70 4.38
N ILE A 822 -21.59 -1.95 4.20
CA ILE A 822 -21.22 -3.05 5.08
C ILE A 822 -19.73 -3.28 4.88
N THR A 823 -18.95 -3.11 5.94
CA THR A 823 -17.52 -3.41 5.91
C THR A 823 -17.25 -4.83 6.37
N GLU A 824 -18.10 -5.38 7.24
CA GLU A 824 -17.97 -6.76 7.75
C GLU A 824 -19.34 -7.37 8.00
N PHE A 825 -19.52 -8.64 7.58
CA PHE A 825 -20.67 -9.46 7.91
C PHE A 825 -20.20 -10.88 8.21
N CYS A 826 -20.48 -11.38 9.40
CA CYS A 826 -20.03 -12.71 9.83
C CYS A 826 -21.14 -13.46 10.56
N LEU A 827 -21.27 -14.76 10.27
CA LEU A 827 -22.16 -15.68 10.98
C LEU A 827 -21.35 -16.90 11.44
N LYS A 828 -21.56 -17.32 12.69
CA LYS A 828 -20.89 -18.49 13.26
C LYS A 828 -21.53 -19.76 12.72
N SER A 829 -20.73 -20.61 12.07
CA SER A 829 -21.18 -21.94 11.64
C SER A 829 -21.61 -22.79 12.85
N GLN A 830 -22.72 -23.52 12.73
CA GLN A 830 -23.24 -24.42 13.76
C GLN A 830 -22.80 -25.85 13.45
N SER A 831 -22.26 -26.57 14.44
CA SER A 831 -21.98 -28.00 14.31
C SER A 831 -23.27 -28.78 14.11
N SER A 832 -23.28 -29.67 13.14
CA SER A 832 -24.43 -30.38 12.54
C SER A 832 -25.26 -31.27 13.49
N GLU A 833 -24.97 -31.32 14.79
CA GLU A 833 -25.60 -32.28 15.72
C GLU A 833 -27.00 -31.88 16.20
N SER A 834 -27.47 -30.64 16.03
CA SER A 834 -28.73 -30.20 16.65
C SER A 834 -29.81 -29.63 15.71
N SER A 835 -29.56 -29.48 14.42
CA SER A 835 -30.56 -28.94 13.48
C SER A 835 -30.59 -29.72 12.18
N THR A 836 -31.78 -30.15 11.77
CA THR A 836 -32.01 -30.81 10.47
C THR A 836 -31.75 -29.89 9.26
N HIS A 837 -31.62 -28.56 9.47
CA HIS A 837 -31.23 -27.56 8.46
C HIS A 837 -30.44 -26.37 9.08
N PRO A 838 -29.12 -26.50 9.32
CA PRO A 838 -28.31 -25.44 9.96
C PRO A 838 -28.23 -24.17 9.10
N GLU A 839 -28.24 -24.29 7.77
CA GLU A 839 -28.20 -23.14 6.85
C GLU A 839 -29.44 -22.24 6.98
N GLY A 840 -30.63 -22.83 7.11
CA GLY A 840 -31.87 -22.07 7.25
C GLY A 840 -31.91 -21.23 8.53
N PHE A 841 -31.38 -21.76 9.64
CA PHE A 841 -31.28 -20.98 10.89
C PHE A 841 -30.28 -19.81 10.76
N LEU A 842 -29.14 -20.02 10.10
CA LEU A 842 -28.17 -18.94 9.86
C LEU A 842 -28.76 -17.84 8.96
N GLU A 843 -29.55 -18.22 7.94
CA GLU A 843 -30.28 -17.27 7.11
C GLU A 843 -31.24 -16.41 7.95
N GLU A 844 -31.96 -17.00 8.91
CA GLU A 844 -32.86 -16.27 9.81
C GLU A 844 -32.12 -15.33 10.77
N VAL A 845 -31.01 -15.77 11.35
CA VAL A 845 -30.18 -14.94 12.24
C VAL A 845 -29.64 -13.73 11.50
N GLY A 846 -29.05 -13.93 10.32
CA GLY A 846 -28.51 -12.83 9.53
C GLY A 846 -29.61 -11.89 8.99
N THR A 847 -30.79 -12.42 8.64
CA THR A 847 -31.97 -11.62 8.28
C THR A 847 -32.38 -10.70 9.44
N ALA A 848 -32.51 -11.25 10.65
CA ALA A 848 -32.88 -10.46 11.82
C ALA A 848 -31.85 -9.36 12.10
N LEU A 849 -30.55 -9.69 11.97
CA LEU A 849 -29.45 -8.74 12.14
C LEU A 849 -29.51 -7.59 11.12
N LEU A 850 -29.74 -7.90 9.84
CA LEU A 850 -29.89 -6.88 8.79
C LEU A 850 -31.16 -6.05 8.96
N CYS A 851 -32.28 -6.61 9.42
CA CYS A 851 -33.49 -5.84 9.75
C CYS A 851 -33.21 -4.73 10.76
N VAL A 852 -32.53 -5.05 11.87
CA VAL A 852 -32.21 -4.08 12.93
C VAL A 852 -31.29 -2.99 12.39
N LEU A 853 -30.24 -3.38 11.66
CA LEU A 853 -29.30 -2.46 11.04
C LEU A 853 -29.99 -1.52 10.02
N HIS A 854 -30.78 -2.06 9.09
CA HIS A 854 -31.47 -1.28 8.05
C HIS A 854 -32.44 -0.29 8.68
N ASN A 855 -33.19 -0.71 9.70
CA ASN A 855 -34.09 0.16 10.42
C ASN A 855 -33.37 1.29 11.16
N GLU A 856 -32.18 1.04 11.71
CA GLU A 856 -31.36 2.11 12.31
C GLU A 856 -30.86 3.09 11.24
N LEU A 857 -30.35 2.59 10.11
CA LEU A 857 -29.88 3.43 9.00
C LEU A 857 -31.02 4.30 8.42
N VAL A 858 -32.22 3.74 8.27
CA VAL A 858 -33.42 4.47 7.82
C VAL A 858 -33.81 5.56 8.82
N LYS A 859 -33.78 5.29 10.13
CA LYS A 859 -34.02 6.32 11.16
C LYS A 859 -33.02 7.48 11.04
N ARG A 860 -31.77 7.18 10.65
CA ARG A 860 -30.72 8.16 10.38
C ARG A 860 -30.77 8.78 8.98
N LYS A 861 -31.81 8.46 8.19
CA LYS A 861 -32.08 8.99 6.84
C LYS A 861 -31.07 8.59 5.76
N TYR A 862 -30.40 7.44 5.92
CA TYR A 862 -29.63 6.82 4.84
C TYR A 862 -30.56 6.21 3.79
N LYS A 863 -30.15 6.27 2.53
CA LYS A 863 -30.99 5.91 1.36
C LYS A 863 -30.58 4.60 0.70
N GLN A 864 -29.30 4.27 0.76
CA GLN A 864 -28.75 3.09 0.10
C GLN A 864 -27.73 2.40 1.00
N ILE A 865 -27.66 1.08 0.88
CA ILE A 865 -26.60 0.27 1.48
C ILE A 865 -25.91 -0.57 0.39
N SER A 866 -24.59 -0.64 0.46
CA SER A 866 -23.76 -1.51 -0.38
C SER A 866 -22.96 -2.49 0.46
N TRP A 867 -22.51 -3.56 -0.16
CA TRP A 867 -21.55 -4.50 0.43
C TRP A 867 -20.69 -5.08 -0.67
N VAL A 868 -19.38 -5.07 -0.47
CA VAL A 868 -18.39 -5.70 -1.35
C VAL A 868 -17.79 -6.87 -0.58
N PRO A 869 -18.38 -8.08 -0.68
CA PRO A 869 -17.80 -9.27 -0.06
C PRO A 869 -16.41 -9.58 -0.63
N GLU A 870 -15.50 -9.94 0.26
CA GLU A 870 -14.15 -10.46 0.02
C GLU A 870 -14.14 -12.00 0.21
N GLY A 871 -15.04 -12.70 -0.50
CA GLY A 871 -15.15 -14.17 -0.51
C GLY A 871 -16.35 -14.76 0.25
N GLU A 872 -17.06 -13.99 1.07
CA GLU A 872 -18.19 -14.46 1.88
C GLU A 872 -19.31 -15.08 1.05
N VAL A 873 -19.50 -14.58 -0.17
CA VAL A 873 -20.57 -15.01 -1.08
C VAL A 873 -20.31 -16.35 -1.76
N GLU A 874 -19.11 -16.91 -1.61
CA GLU A 874 -18.84 -18.31 -1.91
C GLU A 874 -19.64 -19.23 -0.96
N LYS A 875 -20.00 -18.76 0.24
CA LYS A 875 -20.91 -19.48 1.14
C LYS A 875 -22.35 -19.31 0.65
N ASN A 876 -22.91 -20.40 0.13
CA ASN A 876 -24.25 -20.43 -0.49
C ASN A 876 -25.36 -19.78 0.34
N TYR A 877 -25.39 -20.01 1.66
CA TYR A 877 -26.40 -19.43 2.55
C TYR A 877 -26.27 -17.91 2.68
N VAL A 878 -25.06 -17.35 2.58
CA VAL A 878 -24.83 -15.90 2.60
C VAL A 878 -25.38 -15.26 1.31
N ARG A 879 -25.04 -15.84 0.16
CA ARG A 879 -25.59 -15.39 -1.14
C ARG A 879 -27.12 -15.46 -1.16
N LYS A 880 -27.69 -16.57 -0.70
CA LYS A 880 -29.16 -16.74 -0.58
C LYS A 880 -29.76 -15.70 0.35
N LEU A 881 -29.18 -15.49 1.53
CA LEU A 881 -29.64 -14.48 2.49
C LEU A 881 -29.72 -13.10 1.85
N PHE A 882 -28.66 -12.62 1.19
CA PHE A 882 -28.66 -11.27 0.62
C PHE A 882 -29.67 -11.11 -0.53
N HIS A 883 -29.80 -12.11 -1.41
CA HIS A 883 -30.82 -12.09 -2.46
C HIS A 883 -32.24 -12.15 -1.90
N ASN A 884 -32.52 -13.05 -0.96
CA ASN A 884 -33.82 -13.20 -0.32
C ASN A 884 -34.21 -11.94 0.47
N PHE A 885 -33.21 -11.24 1.02
CA PHE A 885 -33.41 -9.95 1.68
C PHE A 885 -33.51 -8.77 0.71
N GLY A 886 -33.47 -9.00 -0.61
CA GLY A 886 -33.75 -7.98 -1.63
C GLY A 886 -32.55 -7.17 -2.10
N TYR A 887 -31.32 -7.64 -1.92
CA TYR A 887 -30.15 -7.02 -2.55
C TYR A 887 -30.01 -7.44 -4.02
N THR A 888 -29.61 -6.48 -4.85
CA THR A 888 -29.16 -6.72 -6.22
C THR A 888 -27.65 -6.91 -6.24
N SER A 889 -27.16 -7.95 -6.91
CA SER A 889 -25.73 -8.20 -7.11
C SER A 889 -25.29 -7.72 -8.49
N GLY A 890 -24.13 -7.09 -8.59
CA GLY A 890 -23.39 -6.87 -9.82
C GLY A 890 -21.96 -7.39 -9.67
N ASP A 891 -21.35 -7.79 -10.78
CA ASP A 891 -19.91 -8.04 -10.80
C ASP A 891 -19.19 -6.70 -10.64
N GLU A 892 -18.12 -6.67 -9.85
CA GLU A 892 -17.20 -5.55 -9.85
C GLU A 892 -16.08 -5.83 -10.85
N ASP A 893 -15.55 -4.76 -11.45
CA ASP A 893 -14.41 -4.89 -12.33
C ASP A 893 -13.12 -5.21 -11.57
N TRP A 894 -13.13 -5.29 -10.24
CA TRP A 894 -11.93 -5.54 -9.45
C TRP A 894 -11.58 -7.04 -9.38
N VAL A 895 -10.31 -7.36 -9.61
CA VAL A 895 -9.80 -8.73 -9.60
C VAL A 895 -8.44 -8.83 -8.92
N TRP A 896 -8.32 -9.79 -8.02
CA TRP A 896 -7.05 -10.27 -7.50
C TRP A 896 -6.50 -11.35 -8.43
N MET A 897 -5.28 -11.15 -8.93
CA MET A 897 -4.59 -12.11 -9.78
C MET A 897 -3.44 -12.77 -9.02
N PHE A 898 -3.21 -14.05 -9.26
CA PHE A 898 -2.18 -14.85 -8.60
C PHE A 898 -1.34 -15.64 -9.61
N LYS A 899 -0.07 -15.87 -9.26
CA LYS A 899 0.90 -16.59 -10.06
C LYS A 899 1.70 -17.54 -9.19
N ILE A 900 1.85 -18.78 -9.64
CA ILE A 900 2.83 -19.72 -9.10
C ILE A 900 4.19 -19.40 -9.70
N VAL A 901 5.19 -19.17 -8.84
CA VAL A 901 6.59 -18.96 -9.25
C VAL A 901 7.34 -20.29 -9.18
N ASN A 902 7.13 -21.05 -8.10
CA ASN A 902 7.76 -22.34 -7.86
C ASN A 902 6.77 -23.32 -7.20
N LEU A 903 6.25 -24.26 -7.99
CA LEU A 903 5.22 -25.20 -7.54
C LEU A 903 5.67 -26.14 -6.40
N PRO A 904 6.85 -26.79 -6.44
CA PRO A 904 7.35 -27.57 -5.31
C PRO A 904 7.46 -26.77 -4.01
N MET A 905 7.94 -25.53 -4.09
CA MET A 905 8.06 -24.66 -2.92
C MET A 905 6.67 -24.32 -2.36
N LEU A 906 5.74 -23.91 -3.22
CA LEU A 906 4.37 -23.59 -2.81
C LEU A 906 3.68 -24.78 -2.15
N LEU A 907 3.74 -25.96 -2.76
CA LEU A 907 3.15 -27.16 -2.17
C LEU A 907 3.84 -27.57 -0.87
N GLY A 908 5.14 -27.28 -0.72
CA GLY A 908 5.88 -27.48 0.52
C GLY A 908 5.33 -26.59 1.64
N GLU A 909 5.13 -25.31 1.35
CA GLU A 909 4.51 -24.33 2.26
C GLU A 909 3.05 -24.70 2.59
N LEU A 910 2.32 -25.27 1.62
CA LEU A 910 0.95 -25.75 1.80
C LEU A 910 0.86 -27.16 2.41
N SER A 911 1.98 -27.86 2.64
CA SER A 911 1.94 -29.22 3.17
C SER A 911 1.23 -29.36 4.52
N PRO A 912 1.29 -28.40 5.48
CA PRO A 912 0.53 -28.48 6.72
C PRO A 912 -0.99 -28.46 6.48
N LEU A 913 -1.45 -27.63 5.54
CA LEU A 913 -2.86 -27.56 5.13
C LEU A 913 -3.32 -28.89 4.54
N LEU A 914 -2.54 -29.42 3.59
CA LEU A 914 -2.88 -30.65 2.89
C LEU A 914 -2.87 -31.85 3.85
N SER A 915 -1.89 -31.92 4.76
CA SER A 915 -1.83 -32.93 5.81
C SER A 915 -3.02 -32.83 6.77
N LYS A 916 -3.39 -31.61 7.19
CA LYS A 916 -4.57 -31.39 8.05
C LYS A 916 -5.84 -31.90 7.38
N ARG A 917 -6.10 -31.49 6.12
CA ARG A 917 -7.26 -31.94 5.33
C ARG A 917 -7.32 -33.46 5.23
N LEU A 918 -6.19 -34.10 4.98
CA LEU A 918 -6.10 -35.56 4.90
C LEU A 918 -6.42 -36.23 6.25
N ASN A 919 -5.87 -35.71 7.35
CA ASN A 919 -6.00 -36.31 8.68
C ASN A 919 -7.36 -36.05 9.35
N GLU A 920 -8.04 -34.98 8.97
CA GLU A 920 -9.42 -34.65 9.39
C GLU A 920 -10.49 -35.31 8.51
N SER A 921 -10.11 -35.88 7.36
CA SER A 921 -11.02 -36.63 6.50
C SER A 921 -11.43 -37.96 7.15
N ASN A 922 -12.74 -38.25 7.17
CA ASN A 922 -13.23 -39.54 7.64
C ASN A 922 -12.84 -40.70 6.71
N ASP A 923 -12.75 -40.43 5.40
CA ASP A 923 -12.59 -41.46 4.38
C ASP A 923 -11.12 -41.69 3.97
N TYR A 924 -10.29 -40.65 4.09
CA TYR A 924 -8.91 -40.66 3.56
C TYR A 924 -7.82 -40.55 4.63
N LYS A 925 -8.18 -40.51 5.91
CA LYS A 925 -7.21 -40.53 7.01
C LYS A 925 -6.32 -41.77 6.93
N GLY A 926 -5.01 -41.54 6.89
CA GLY A 926 -4.01 -42.61 6.79
C GLY A 926 -3.75 -43.12 5.35
N TRP A 927 -4.32 -42.49 4.32
CA TRP A 927 -3.96 -42.78 2.93
C TRP A 927 -2.45 -42.63 2.70
N GLN A 928 -1.86 -43.53 1.92
CA GLN A 928 -0.45 -43.50 1.56
C GLN A 928 -0.28 -43.65 0.05
N GLY A 929 0.64 -42.89 -0.52
CA GLY A 929 0.89 -42.93 -1.95
C GLY A 929 1.58 -41.67 -2.45
N THR A 930 1.57 -41.49 -3.77
CA THR A 930 2.20 -40.33 -4.40
C THR A 930 1.32 -39.71 -5.46
N ILE A 931 1.30 -38.37 -5.50
CA ILE A 931 0.53 -37.57 -6.46
C ILE A 931 1.51 -36.67 -7.21
N GLY A 932 1.59 -36.80 -8.53
CA GLY A 932 2.38 -35.95 -9.41
C GLY A 932 1.52 -34.89 -10.06
N ILE A 933 2.00 -33.65 -10.13
CA ILE A 933 1.33 -32.51 -10.74
C ILE A 933 2.24 -31.96 -11.83
N LYS A 934 1.79 -32.05 -13.09
CA LYS A 934 2.49 -31.63 -14.30
C LYS A 934 1.75 -30.49 -14.98
N GLY A 935 2.42 -29.36 -15.08
CA GLY A 935 2.06 -28.21 -15.89
C GLY A 935 2.88 -28.12 -17.17
N SER A 936 2.79 -26.98 -17.86
CA SER A 936 3.63 -26.68 -19.02
C SER A 936 5.02 -26.19 -18.61
N LYS A 937 5.13 -25.48 -17.48
CA LYS A 937 6.42 -25.06 -16.88
C LYS A 937 6.62 -25.61 -15.47
N HIS A 938 5.54 -25.94 -14.77
CA HIS A 938 5.62 -26.42 -13.39
C HIS A 938 5.57 -27.94 -13.28
N TRP A 939 6.31 -28.48 -12.30
CA TRP A 939 6.26 -29.88 -11.94
C TRP A 939 6.49 -30.04 -10.45
N ALA A 940 5.69 -30.88 -9.79
CA ALA A 940 5.90 -31.25 -8.39
C ALA A 940 5.33 -32.63 -8.08
N ARG A 941 5.81 -33.22 -6.99
CA ARG A 941 5.32 -34.50 -6.46
C ARG A 941 5.02 -34.39 -4.98
N LEU A 942 3.80 -34.79 -4.60
CA LEU A 942 3.40 -35.04 -3.21
C LEU A 942 3.69 -36.50 -2.86
N ILE A 943 4.36 -36.72 -1.73
CA ILE A 943 4.66 -38.02 -1.15
C ILE A 943 3.95 -38.08 0.20
N ILE A 944 2.93 -38.94 0.29
CA ILE A 944 2.06 -39.04 1.46
C ILE A 944 2.40 -40.31 2.21
N LYS A 945 2.85 -40.16 3.46
CA LYS A 945 3.22 -41.27 4.33
C LYS A 945 2.92 -40.92 5.78
N ASP A 946 2.27 -41.83 6.51
CA ASP A 946 1.96 -41.68 7.94
C ASP A 946 1.20 -40.38 8.29
N GLY A 947 0.34 -39.90 7.37
CA GLY A 947 -0.42 -38.65 7.54
C GLY A 947 0.38 -37.36 7.27
N GLU A 948 1.67 -37.49 6.96
CA GLU A 948 2.54 -36.38 6.54
C GLU A 948 2.65 -36.29 5.02
N ILE A 949 2.67 -35.07 4.51
CA ILE A 949 2.88 -34.79 3.10
C ILE A 949 4.26 -34.15 2.93
N ARG A 950 5.11 -34.80 2.13
CA ARG A 950 6.40 -34.25 1.71
C ARG A 950 6.36 -33.92 0.23
N VAL A 951 7.07 -32.87 -0.16
CA VAL A 951 7.09 -32.40 -1.55
C VAL A 951 8.46 -32.63 -2.17
N SER A 952 8.48 -33.11 -3.42
CA SER A 952 9.69 -33.27 -4.22
C SER A 952 9.55 -32.57 -5.57
N ALA A 953 10.66 -32.01 -6.05
CA ALA A 953 10.78 -31.42 -7.37
C ALA A 953 11.10 -32.46 -8.48
N GLU A 954 11.48 -33.68 -8.12
CA GLU A 954 11.90 -34.71 -9.08
C GLU A 954 10.71 -35.48 -9.68
N GLY A 955 10.72 -35.64 -11.01
CA GLY A 955 9.80 -36.53 -11.73
C GLY A 955 10.37 -37.95 -11.81
N SER A 956 9.65 -38.95 -11.33
CA SER A 956 10.01 -40.36 -11.54
C SER A 956 8.81 -41.15 -12.10
N GLU A 957 9.06 -42.23 -12.83
CA GLU A 957 8.01 -43.05 -13.47
C GLU A 957 7.13 -43.85 -12.50
N GLY A 958 7.36 -43.76 -11.18
CA GLY A 958 6.65 -44.51 -10.14
C GLY A 958 5.58 -43.72 -9.37
N VAL A 959 4.86 -42.80 -10.01
CA VAL A 959 3.81 -41.99 -9.38
C VAL A 959 2.47 -42.75 -9.34
N GLY A 960 1.78 -42.72 -8.21
CA GLY A 960 0.49 -43.41 -8.03
C GLY A 960 -0.68 -42.71 -8.74
N ILE A 961 -0.79 -41.38 -8.62
CA ILE A 961 -1.77 -40.54 -9.32
C ILE A 961 -1.03 -39.40 -10.03
N CYS A 962 -1.22 -39.21 -11.32
CA CYS A 962 -0.61 -38.14 -12.11
C CYS A 962 -1.69 -37.19 -12.65
N LEU A 963 -1.54 -35.90 -12.35
CA LEU A 963 -2.35 -34.79 -12.84
C LEU A 963 -1.55 -34.05 -13.92
N SER A 964 -2.06 -33.96 -15.14
CA SER A 964 -1.40 -33.25 -16.25
C SER A 964 -2.33 -32.23 -16.87
N THR A 965 -1.91 -30.96 -16.92
CA THR A 965 -2.71 -29.82 -17.40
C THR A 965 -1.80 -28.63 -17.76
N ASP A 966 -2.36 -27.45 -18.05
CA ASP A 966 -1.62 -26.19 -18.15
C ASP A 966 -1.41 -25.52 -16.78
N ASP A 967 -0.46 -24.58 -16.70
CA ASP A 967 -0.11 -23.91 -15.45
C ASP A 967 -1.26 -23.02 -14.90
N ASP A 968 -2.14 -22.53 -15.77
CA ASP A 968 -3.31 -21.72 -15.40
C ASP A 968 -4.30 -22.56 -14.59
N THR A 969 -4.61 -23.77 -15.07
CA THR A 969 -5.49 -24.73 -14.42
C THR A 969 -4.90 -25.21 -13.10
N ILE A 970 -3.58 -25.41 -13.02
CA ILE A 970 -2.89 -25.71 -11.74
C ILE A 970 -3.15 -24.63 -10.72
N THR A 971 -2.96 -23.38 -11.13
CA THR A 971 -3.17 -22.22 -10.26
C THR A 971 -4.62 -22.16 -9.79
N GLN A 972 -5.58 -22.35 -10.71
CA GLN A 972 -7.01 -22.32 -10.39
C GLN A 972 -7.41 -23.35 -9.34
N PHE A 973 -7.00 -24.62 -9.46
CA PHE A 973 -7.41 -25.62 -8.46
C PHE A 973 -6.66 -25.50 -7.14
N ILE A 974 -5.40 -24.98 -7.13
CA ILE A 974 -4.68 -24.69 -5.88
C ILE A 974 -5.38 -23.58 -5.10
N LEU A 975 -5.87 -22.57 -5.81
CA LEU A 975 -6.69 -21.52 -5.23
C LEU A 975 -8.11 -22.00 -4.92
N GLY A 976 -8.56 -23.14 -5.44
CA GLY A 976 -9.94 -23.62 -5.28
C GLY A 976 -10.97 -22.89 -6.17
N GLY A 977 -10.52 -22.17 -7.19
CA GLY A 977 -11.38 -21.50 -8.18
C GLY A 977 -12.07 -22.46 -9.15
N VAL A 978 -11.50 -23.65 -9.35
CA VAL A 978 -12.12 -24.78 -10.08
C VAL A 978 -11.87 -26.08 -9.31
N SER A 979 -12.84 -26.99 -9.28
CA SER A 979 -12.56 -28.34 -8.75
C SER A 979 -11.77 -29.16 -9.78
N LEU A 980 -10.93 -30.07 -9.28
CA LEU A 980 -10.21 -31.01 -10.15
C LEU A 980 -11.17 -31.88 -11.00
N TYR A 981 -12.35 -32.20 -10.48
CA TYR A 981 -13.35 -32.97 -11.22
C TYR A 981 -13.98 -32.15 -12.35
N GLU A 982 -14.33 -30.88 -12.12
CA GLU A 982 -14.82 -29.98 -13.19
C GLU A 982 -13.76 -29.79 -14.27
N ALA A 983 -12.51 -29.53 -13.89
CA ALA A 983 -11.40 -29.39 -14.85
C ALA A 983 -11.20 -30.67 -15.68
N TYR A 984 -11.36 -31.84 -15.07
CA TYR A 984 -11.34 -33.12 -15.78
C TYR A 984 -12.50 -33.25 -16.77
N LEU A 985 -13.74 -32.95 -16.35
CA LEU A 985 -14.93 -33.01 -17.21
C LEU A 985 -14.87 -32.02 -18.39
N GLN A 986 -14.19 -30.89 -18.22
CA GLN A 986 -13.99 -29.88 -19.27
C GLN A 986 -12.78 -30.18 -20.17
N ASN A 987 -12.14 -31.35 -20.03
CA ASN A 987 -10.92 -31.74 -20.75
C ASN A 987 -9.72 -30.78 -20.55
N GLN A 988 -9.71 -30.02 -19.45
CA GLN A 988 -8.60 -29.14 -19.07
C GLN A 988 -7.56 -29.91 -18.25
N LEU A 989 -7.97 -30.95 -17.53
CA LEU A 989 -7.11 -31.77 -16.69
C LEU A 989 -7.15 -33.24 -17.12
N HIS A 990 -5.97 -33.85 -17.28
CA HIS A 990 -5.83 -35.28 -17.45
C HIS A 990 -5.38 -35.95 -16.14
N ILE A 991 -6.03 -37.06 -15.77
CA ILE A 991 -5.74 -37.82 -14.55
C ILE A 991 -5.40 -39.28 -14.93
N THR A 992 -4.27 -39.78 -14.44
CA THR A 992 -3.86 -41.20 -14.55
C THR A 992 -3.58 -41.77 -13.16
N PRO A 993 -4.05 -42.97 -12.78
CA PRO A 993 -4.85 -43.93 -13.56
C PRO A 993 -6.31 -43.48 -13.75
N THR A 994 -7.14 -44.32 -14.37
CA THR A 994 -8.56 -44.05 -14.64
C THR A 994 -9.28 -43.52 -13.40
N VAL A 995 -9.97 -42.38 -13.59
CA VAL A 995 -10.72 -41.68 -12.56
C VAL A 995 -11.85 -42.57 -12.00
N ASN A 996 -11.95 -42.63 -10.67
CA ASN A 996 -13.07 -43.25 -9.95
C ASN A 996 -13.44 -42.40 -8.71
N GLU A 997 -14.51 -42.77 -8.01
CA GLU A 997 -15.00 -42.03 -6.83
C GLU A 997 -13.93 -41.86 -5.75
N SER A 998 -13.09 -42.87 -5.52
CA SER A 998 -12.02 -42.80 -4.52
C SER A 998 -10.94 -41.78 -4.89
N VAL A 999 -10.51 -41.77 -6.16
CA VAL A 999 -9.53 -40.79 -6.69
C VAL A 999 -10.09 -39.38 -6.64
N ILE A 1000 -11.34 -39.17 -7.08
CA ILE A 1000 -11.97 -37.84 -7.06
C ILE A 1000 -12.18 -37.35 -5.62
N GLY A 1001 -12.66 -38.18 -4.71
CA GLY A 1001 -12.85 -37.76 -3.32
C GLY A 1001 -11.54 -37.46 -2.60
N LEU A 1002 -10.44 -38.20 -2.89
CA LEU A 1002 -9.11 -37.88 -2.35
C LEU A 1002 -8.63 -36.53 -2.87
N LEU A 1003 -8.71 -36.32 -4.19
CA LEU A 1003 -8.29 -35.09 -4.84
C LEU A 1003 -9.14 -33.89 -4.38
N GLY A 1004 -10.45 -34.07 -4.21
CA GLY A 1004 -11.36 -33.07 -3.67
C GLY A 1004 -11.14 -32.78 -2.18
N THR A 1005 -10.64 -33.75 -1.41
CA THR A 1005 -10.22 -33.56 -0.02
C THR A 1005 -8.96 -32.69 0.05
N LEU A 1006 -7.98 -32.93 -0.81
CA LEU A 1006 -6.72 -32.18 -0.82
C LEU A 1006 -6.89 -30.78 -1.43
N PHE A 1007 -7.63 -30.67 -2.53
CA PHE A 1007 -7.86 -29.45 -3.31
C PHE A 1007 -9.37 -29.18 -3.49
N PRO A 1008 -10.08 -28.81 -2.41
CA PRO A 1008 -11.51 -28.50 -2.49
C PRO A 1008 -11.74 -27.23 -3.33
N SER A 1009 -12.83 -27.22 -4.11
CA SER A 1009 -13.31 -25.98 -4.71
C SER A 1009 -14.06 -25.14 -3.69
N ARG A 1010 -14.03 -23.82 -3.88
CA ARG A 1010 -14.75 -22.87 -3.01
C ARG A 1010 -16.27 -22.84 -3.24
N GLN A 1011 -16.75 -23.60 -4.23
CA GLN A 1011 -18.11 -23.66 -4.78
C GLN A 1011 -18.66 -22.33 -5.35
N ARG A 1012 -19.17 -22.38 -6.58
CA ARG A 1012 -19.89 -21.31 -7.30
C ARG A 1012 -21.40 -21.39 -7.06
#